data_AF-A0A1M3PLE5-F1
#
_entry.id   AF-A0A1M3PLE5-F1
#
_cell.length_a   1.000
_cell.length_b   1.000
_cell.length_c   1.000
_cell.angle_alpha   90.00
_cell.angle_beta   90.00
_cell.angle_gamma   90.00
#
_symmetry.space_group_name_H-M   'P 1'
#
loop_
_entity.id
_entity.type
_entity.pdbx_description
1 polymer ?
#
loop_
_entity_poly.entity_id
_entity_poly.type
_entity_poly.pdbx_seq_one_letter_code
_entity_poly.pdbx_strand_id
1 'polypeptide(L)'
;MISVILYGRNDSYGYNLHKRAALSLNCIAALLDGPDDEILFVDYNTPDDFPSFPEAIADTLTARARQLLRVLRVRPAQHRRFAGLSHLVALEPVARNVALRRANPANRWVLSTNTDMIFVPHAATSLTAIVAGLPDGYFHLPRMELPESLWESLDRGDAAGTIARVGDWGRRFHLNEIVTLPLPSIPFDGPGDFQLMLREDLVRIHGFDERMLLGWHVDANIARRVSLLCGPSGDLVDALFGYHCDHTRQVTPAHRPDSVENDMERFVHAVAEPGLPGQAETWGLAGEAVEEIRLDGSAVSYVEALAGAIGPAMTAPTTVALAMERFDRIGYDAPRVLPFLLDTLSSYPRTTRLGWFAGRRDLLALFAKAWRALGFAHPVRVAAGADWLGPALPEGAEWAGAAEIGAEADVFVFDFGLPPGCDSSADGPAGLAPELRAVAAGLRAMVRAERLRMAAPDRAPRRFIAVNAIHNRFDQLMREHVGAARSPLATRIRQGMLLPLSPQAPPLRELDLLARLAIGEAGRREPGGIRPLPGRRGHVFYGPYLDLPPGRWRFELQFEPDRGLPHPGPVKLVAQSRAGVLAGRVVLLSGLVAHRIVLDITVPDDGSDDGPEDWPGAPPLLLEFVLSSIGWLRGRFTVARLRMMDGEPG
;
A
#
# COMPACT_ATOMS: atom_id res chain seq x y z
N MET A 1 -14.20 -35.30 10.71
CA MET A 1 -13.14 -34.43 10.18
C MET A 1 -13.76 -33.25 9.49
N ILE A 2 -13.21 -32.06 9.74
CA ILE A 2 -13.79 -30.77 9.38
C ILE A 2 -12.72 -29.88 8.75
N SER A 3 -13.06 -29.22 7.65
CA SER A 3 -12.35 -28.03 7.17
C SER A 3 -13.14 -26.78 7.56
N VAL A 4 -12.61 -25.97 8.47
CA VAL A 4 -13.22 -24.67 8.79
C VAL A 4 -12.68 -23.64 7.80
N ILE A 5 -13.56 -22.95 7.09
CA ILE A 5 -13.20 -21.92 6.12
C ILE A 5 -13.60 -20.54 6.61
N LEU A 6 -12.62 -19.64 6.67
CA LEU A 6 -12.79 -18.24 7.06
C LEU A 6 -12.05 -17.33 6.07
N TYR A 7 -12.35 -16.04 6.11
CA TYR A 7 -11.64 -15.05 5.32
C TYR A 7 -11.55 -13.73 6.08
N GLY A 8 -10.64 -12.89 5.63
CA GLY A 8 -10.51 -11.53 6.12
C GLY A 8 -9.43 -10.78 5.39
N ARG A 9 -9.16 -9.57 5.85
CA ARG A 9 -8.13 -8.69 5.33
C ARG A 9 -7.40 -8.07 6.51
N ASN A 10 -6.11 -7.77 6.36
CA ASN A 10 -5.34 -7.11 7.41
C ASN A 10 -5.70 -5.62 7.48
N ASP A 11 -6.85 -5.34 8.07
CA ASP A 11 -7.35 -4.02 8.40
C ASP A 11 -8.08 -4.08 9.76
N SER A 12 -8.68 -2.97 10.18
CA SER A 12 -9.44 -2.91 11.44
C SER A 12 -10.95 -2.88 11.18
N TYR A 13 -11.45 -3.68 10.24
CA TYR A 13 -12.88 -3.73 9.88
C TYR A 13 -13.79 -3.91 11.10
N GLY A 14 -14.73 -2.99 11.28
CA GLY A 14 -15.69 -3.03 12.39
C GLY A 14 -14.99 -3.13 13.76
N TYR A 15 -14.09 -2.20 14.06
CA TYR A 15 -13.43 -2.08 15.38
C TYR A 15 -12.69 -3.34 15.90
N ASN A 16 -11.37 -3.20 16.11
CA ASN A 16 -10.51 -4.21 16.75
C ASN A 16 -10.65 -5.63 16.17
N LEU A 17 -10.72 -5.73 14.83
CA LEU A 17 -10.77 -7.02 14.12
C LEU A 17 -9.65 -7.97 14.55
N HIS A 18 -8.42 -7.44 14.78
CA HIS A 18 -7.28 -8.23 15.27
C HIS A 18 -7.59 -9.00 16.55
N LYS A 19 -8.39 -8.43 17.47
CA LYS A 19 -8.79 -9.13 18.70
C LYS A 19 -9.89 -10.15 18.46
N ARG A 20 -10.94 -9.78 17.71
CA ARG A 20 -12.07 -10.67 17.42
C ARG A 20 -11.60 -11.91 16.65
N ALA A 21 -10.75 -11.73 15.66
CA ALA A 21 -10.11 -12.81 14.90
C ALA A 21 -9.26 -13.73 15.76
N ALA A 22 -8.41 -13.18 16.64
CA ALA A 22 -7.58 -14.01 17.52
C ALA A 22 -8.43 -14.84 18.48
N LEU A 23 -9.49 -14.25 19.08
CA LEU A 23 -10.44 -14.98 19.93
C LEU A 23 -11.12 -16.10 19.15
N SER A 24 -11.69 -15.78 17.97
CA SER A 24 -12.39 -16.75 17.13
C SER A 24 -11.49 -17.91 16.71
N LEU A 25 -10.33 -17.62 16.11
CA LEU A 25 -9.39 -18.65 15.65
C LEU A 25 -8.88 -19.53 16.80
N ASN A 26 -8.58 -18.95 17.96
CA ASN A 26 -8.12 -19.72 19.11
C ASN A 26 -9.21 -20.60 19.69
N CYS A 27 -10.44 -20.09 19.83
CA CYS A 27 -11.58 -20.86 20.32
C CYS A 27 -11.97 -21.98 19.35
N ILE A 28 -12.02 -21.70 18.03
CA ILE A 28 -12.26 -22.73 17.01
C ILE A 28 -11.18 -23.81 17.08
N ALA A 29 -9.90 -23.43 17.10
CA ALA A 29 -8.79 -24.37 17.17
C ALA A 29 -8.82 -25.26 18.42
N ALA A 30 -9.30 -24.74 19.56
CA ALA A 30 -9.46 -25.51 20.79
C ALA A 30 -10.58 -26.56 20.71
N LEU A 31 -11.51 -26.41 19.77
CA LEU A 31 -12.64 -27.32 19.54
C LEU A 31 -12.40 -28.32 18.40
N LEU A 32 -11.22 -28.31 17.79
CA LEU A 32 -10.82 -29.25 16.74
C LEU A 32 -9.78 -30.22 17.29
N ASP A 33 -10.13 -31.50 17.39
CA ASP A 33 -9.28 -32.55 17.96
C ASP A 33 -8.98 -33.72 17.00
N GLY A 34 -9.57 -33.73 15.82
CA GLY A 34 -9.32 -34.77 14.84
C GLY A 34 -7.99 -34.57 14.10
N PRO A 35 -7.38 -35.66 13.59
CA PRO A 35 -6.04 -35.64 12.98
C PRO A 35 -5.92 -34.78 11.71
N ASP A 36 -6.95 -34.81 10.85
CA ASP A 36 -7.08 -34.08 9.58
C ASP A 36 -7.91 -32.79 9.67
N ASP A 37 -8.31 -32.37 10.88
CA ASP A 37 -9.02 -31.11 11.03
C ASP A 37 -8.10 -29.95 10.64
N GLU A 38 -8.66 -28.92 10.02
CA GLU A 38 -7.89 -27.79 9.54
C GLU A 38 -8.70 -26.49 9.59
N ILE A 39 -7.99 -25.38 9.63
CA ILE A 39 -8.56 -24.04 9.50
C ILE A 39 -7.92 -23.40 8.27
N LEU A 40 -8.72 -23.14 7.23
CA LEU A 40 -8.28 -22.38 6.07
C LEU A 40 -8.72 -20.93 6.23
N PHE A 41 -7.75 -20.03 6.34
CA PHE A 41 -7.99 -18.60 6.40
C PHE A 41 -7.56 -17.95 5.10
N VAL A 42 -8.49 -17.33 4.39
CA VAL A 42 -8.18 -16.58 3.16
C VAL A 42 -7.89 -15.13 3.51
N ASP A 43 -6.61 -14.76 3.48
CA ASP A 43 -6.19 -13.36 3.56
C ASP A 43 -6.41 -12.72 2.19
N TYR A 44 -7.35 -11.79 2.10
CA TYR A 44 -7.89 -11.29 0.85
C TYR A 44 -7.50 -9.83 0.61
N ASN A 45 -6.71 -9.60 -0.45
CA ASN A 45 -6.37 -8.28 -0.99
C ASN A 45 -5.62 -7.38 0.02
N THR A 46 -5.03 -7.95 1.08
CA THR A 46 -4.04 -7.27 1.92
C THR A 46 -2.89 -6.77 1.04
N PRO A 47 -2.48 -5.47 1.12
CA PRO A 47 -1.45 -4.95 0.23
C PRO A 47 -0.12 -5.72 0.38
N ASP A 48 0.67 -5.79 -0.70
CA ASP A 48 1.87 -6.64 -0.75
C ASP A 48 2.98 -6.20 0.21
N ASP A 49 2.97 -4.95 0.65
CA ASP A 49 3.88 -4.39 1.66
C ASP A 49 3.47 -4.69 3.11
N PHE A 50 2.34 -5.38 3.33
CA PHE A 50 1.92 -5.84 4.65
C PHE A 50 1.96 -7.37 4.77
N PRO A 51 2.22 -7.91 5.97
CA PRO A 51 2.00 -9.33 6.24
C PRO A 51 0.50 -9.65 6.11
N SER A 52 0.17 -10.92 5.87
CA SER A 52 -1.21 -11.38 5.91
C SER A 52 -1.84 -11.12 7.29
N PHE A 53 -3.17 -11.11 7.35
CA PHE A 53 -3.85 -10.85 8.61
C PHE A 53 -3.47 -11.85 9.72
N PRO A 54 -3.44 -13.18 9.50
CA PRO A 54 -3.01 -14.11 10.55
C PRO A 54 -1.54 -13.99 10.95
N GLU A 55 -0.64 -13.63 10.03
CA GLU A 55 0.76 -13.32 10.37
C GLU A 55 0.84 -12.11 11.32
N ALA A 56 0.01 -11.08 11.10
CA ALA A 56 -0.01 -9.86 11.91
C ALA A 56 -0.52 -10.06 13.35
N ILE A 57 -1.21 -11.17 13.63
CA ILE A 57 -1.72 -11.52 14.97
C ILE A 57 -1.11 -12.80 15.54
N ALA A 58 -0.08 -13.35 14.88
CA ALA A 58 0.47 -14.67 15.19
C ALA A 58 0.99 -14.81 16.63
N ASP A 59 1.45 -13.69 17.22
CA ASP A 59 1.88 -13.57 18.62
C ASP A 59 0.74 -13.77 19.62
N THR A 60 -0.50 -13.52 19.20
CA THR A 60 -1.72 -13.69 20.00
C THR A 60 -2.45 -14.99 19.74
N LEU A 61 -1.98 -15.80 18.79
CA LEU A 61 -2.53 -17.12 18.50
C LEU A 61 -1.94 -18.19 19.43
N THR A 62 -2.76 -19.16 19.81
CA THR A 62 -2.33 -20.34 20.54
C THR A 62 -1.47 -21.24 19.65
N ALA A 63 -0.66 -22.12 20.26
CA ALA A 63 0.13 -23.09 19.51
C ALA A 63 -0.76 -24.02 18.65
N ARG A 64 -1.92 -24.42 19.18
CA ARG A 64 -2.89 -25.24 18.46
C ARG A 64 -3.45 -24.51 17.24
N ALA A 65 -3.83 -23.24 17.38
CA ALA A 65 -4.29 -22.43 16.26
C ALA A 65 -3.21 -22.31 15.17
N ARG A 66 -1.96 -21.98 15.53
CA ARG A 66 -0.86 -21.90 14.54
C ARG A 66 -0.60 -23.21 13.80
N GLN A 67 -0.77 -24.35 14.48
CA GLN A 67 -0.62 -25.68 13.88
C GLN A 67 -1.72 -25.99 12.85
N LEU A 68 -2.98 -25.66 13.18
CA LEU A 68 -4.13 -25.97 12.33
C LEU A 68 -4.31 -24.98 11.17
N LEU A 69 -3.80 -23.76 11.32
CA LEU A 69 -4.06 -22.67 10.39
C LEU A 69 -3.24 -22.79 9.09
N ARG A 70 -3.95 -22.83 7.97
CA ARG A 70 -3.40 -22.67 6.61
C ARG A 70 -3.86 -21.33 6.09
N VAL A 71 -2.93 -20.40 5.86
CA VAL A 71 -3.25 -19.05 5.37
C VAL A 71 -3.12 -19.04 3.86
N LEU A 72 -4.23 -18.82 3.16
CA LEU A 72 -4.27 -18.73 1.70
C LEU A 72 -4.32 -17.26 1.29
N ARG A 73 -3.26 -16.76 0.67
CA ARG A 73 -3.15 -15.34 0.36
C ARG A 73 -3.62 -15.03 -1.06
N VAL A 74 -4.74 -14.31 -1.15
CA VAL A 74 -5.22 -13.73 -2.42
C VAL A 74 -4.64 -12.33 -2.56
N ARG A 75 -3.74 -12.16 -3.53
CA ARG A 75 -2.95 -10.95 -3.73
C ARG A 75 -3.76 -9.83 -4.40
N PRO A 76 -3.41 -8.53 -4.22
CA PRO A 76 -4.11 -7.42 -4.87
C PRO A 76 -4.21 -7.51 -6.39
N ALA A 77 -3.21 -8.12 -7.04
CA ALA A 77 -3.23 -8.38 -8.49
C ALA A 77 -4.39 -9.29 -8.92
N GLN A 78 -4.75 -10.27 -8.09
CA GLN A 78 -5.86 -11.20 -8.36
C GLN A 78 -7.21 -10.51 -8.16
N HIS A 79 -7.35 -9.74 -7.08
CA HIS A 79 -8.57 -8.97 -6.79
C HIS A 79 -8.89 -7.91 -7.87
N ARG A 80 -7.89 -7.35 -8.55
CA ARG A 80 -8.05 -6.22 -9.47
C ARG A 80 -9.15 -6.39 -10.51
N ARG A 81 -9.36 -7.62 -11.01
CA ARG A 81 -10.42 -7.91 -11.99
C ARG A 81 -11.84 -7.63 -11.49
N PHE A 82 -12.02 -7.54 -10.17
CA PHE A 82 -13.29 -7.28 -9.51
C PHE A 82 -13.42 -5.83 -9.02
N ALA A 83 -12.34 -5.04 -9.03
CA ALA A 83 -12.32 -3.69 -8.45
C ALA A 83 -13.31 -2.72 -9.13
N GLY A 84 -13.61 -2.94 -10.42
CA GLY A 84 -14.65 -2.19 -11.15
C GLY A 84 -16.06 -2.73 -10.97
N LEU A 85 -16.23 -3.91 -10.37
CA LEU A 85 -17.51 -4.61 -10.18
C LEU A 85 -18.00 -4.54 -8.73
N SER A 86 -17.15 -4.11 -7.80
CA SER A 86 -17.44 -4.11 -6.37
C SER A 86 -16.84 -2.89 -5.68
N HIS A 87 -17.55 -2.41 -4.67
CA HIS A 87 -17.05 -1.41 -3.71
C HIS A 87 -16.30 -2.06 -2.53
N LEU A 88 -16.34 -3.39 -2.42
CA LEU A 88 -15.74 -4.16 -1.34
C LEU A 88 -14.30 -4.50 -1.65
N VAL A 89 -13.46 -4.42 -0.62
CA VAL A 89 -12.03 -4.73 -0.71
C VAL A 89 -11.70 -6.18 -0.34
N ALA A 90 -12.68 -6.92 0.19
CA ALA A 90 -12.66 -8.34 0.44
C ALA A 90 -13.94 -8.96 -0.11
N LEU A 91 -13.82 -10.03 -0.91
CA LEU A 91 -14.95 -10.63 -1.64
C LEU A 91 -15.26 -12.01 -1.10
N GLU A 92 -16.29 -12.08 -0.26
CA GLU A 92 -16.73 -13.29 0.43
C GLU A 92 -16.86 -14.53 -0.46
N PRO A 93 -17.65 -14.52 -1.57
CA PRO A 93 -17.88 -15.76 -2.33
C PRO A 93 -16.59 -16.28 -2.96
N VAL A 94 -15.74 -15.38 -3.47
CA VAL A 94 -14.44 -15.73 -4.04
C VAL A 94 -13.50 -16.28 -2.97
N ALA A 95 -13.46 -15.64 -1.80
CA ALA A 95 -12.60 -16.08 -0.70
C ALA A 95 -13.02 -17.47 -0.18
N ARG A 96 -14.32 -17.68 0.11
CA ARG A 96 -14.82 -18.99 0.56
C ARG A 96 -14.57 -20.09 -0.47
N ASN A 97 -14.69 -19.79 -1.76
CA ASN A 97 -14.36 -20.72 -2.83
C ASN A 97 -12.85 -21.04 -2.94
N VAL A 98 -11.98 -20.04 -2.74
CA VAL A 98 -10.52 -20.25 -2.69
C VAL A 98 -10.16 -21.25 -1.59
N ALA A 99 -10.78 -21.13 -0.42
CA ALA A 99 -10.63 -22.06 0.69
C ALA A 99 -11.20 -23.44 0.38
N LEU A 100 -12.47 -23.52 -0.04
CA LEU A 100 -13.16 -24.77 -0.36
C LEU A 100 -12.39 -25.61 -1.39
N ARG A 101 -11.88 -24.97 -2.44
CA ARG A 101 -11.11 -25.67 -3.49
C ARG A 101 -9.79 -26.25 -2.99
N ARG A 102 -9.25 -25.73 -1.90
CA ARG A 102 -7.96 -26.11 -1.27
C ARG A 102 -8.13 -26.86 0.06
N ALA A 103 -9.38 -27.07 0.48
CA ALA A 103 -9.74 -27.87 1.65
C ALA A 103 -9.44 -29.35 1.40
N ASN A 104 -8.95 -30.02 2.44
CA ASN A 104 -8.57 -31.43 2.46
C ASN A 104 -9.71 -32.30 1.88
N PRO A 105 -9.46 -33.03 0.78
CA PRO A 105 -10.49 -33.85 0.14
C PRO A 105 -10.98 -35.01 1.00
N ALA A 106 -10.23 -35.41 2.04
CA ALA A 106 -10.67 -36.44 2.99
C ALA A 106 -11.68 -35.93 4.02
N ASN A 107 -11.83 -34.60 4.18
CA ASN A 107 -12.75 -34.04 5.16
C ASN A 107 -14.19 -34.08 4.63
N ARG A 108 -15.07 -34.73 5.41
CA ARG A 108 -16.51 -34.83 5.11
C ARG A 108 -17.22 -33.49 5.20
N TRP A 109 -16.88 -32.70 6.23
CA TRP A 109 -17.58 -31.47 6.57
C TRP A 109 -16.75 -30.23 6.22
N VAL A 110 -17.44 -29.22 5.72
CA VAL A 110 -16.95 -27.83 5.65
C VAL A 110 -17.79 -26.99 6.58
N LEU A 111 -17.16 -26.32 7.54
CA LEU A 111 -17.79 -25.26 8.31
C LEU A 111 -17.42 -23.92 7.70
N SER A 112 -18.39 -23.28 7.06
CA SER A 112 -18.29 -21.89 6.62
C SER A 112 -18.77 -20.98 7.75
N THR A 113 -17.87 -20.13 8.25
CA THR A 113 -18.16 -19.21 9.37
C THR A 113 -17.46 -17.87 9.18
N ASN A 114 -17.75 -16.91 10.05
CA ASN A 114 -17.13 -15.59 10.10
C ASN A 114 -15.97 -15.56 11.11
N THR A 115 -15.05 -14.61 10.91
CA THR A 115 -13.78 -14.48 11.65
C THR A 115 -13.95 -13.93 13.08
N ASP A 116 -15.17 -13.81 13.57
CA ASP A 116 -15.56 -13.20 14.83
C ASP A 116 -16.52 -14.09 15.64
N MET A 117 -16.60 -15.37 15.30
CA MET A 117 -17.44 -16.36 15.99
C MET A 117 -16.71 -17.09 17.10
N ILE A 118 -17.39 -17.25 18.24
CA ILE A 118 -17.00 -18.11 19.36
C ILE A 118 -18.07 -19.19 19.52
N PHE A 119 -17.67 -20.45 19.35
CA PHE A 119 -18.56 -21.59 19.57
C PHE A 119 -18.43 -22.12 21.00
N VAL A 120 -19.57 -22.43 21.61
CA VAL A 120 -19.67 -22.90 22.99
C VAL A 120 -20.48 -24.19 23.01
N PRO A 121 -19.83 -25.36 23.09
CA PRO A 121 -20.51 -26.64 23.31
C PRO A 121 -21.24 -26.69 24.67
N HIS A 122 -22.38 -27.37 24.74
CA HIS A 122 -23.14 -27.51 26.00
C HIS A 122 -22.50 -28.51 26.96
N ALA A 123 -21.77 -29.48 26.42
CA ALA A 123 -20.99 -30.46 27.16
C ALA A 123 -19.50 -30.24 26.90
N ALA A 124 -18.64 -30.78 27.78
CA ALA A 124 -17.19 -30.78 27.56
C ALA A 124 -16.82 -31.73 26.41
N THR A 125 -16.96 -31.26 25.17
CA THR A 125 -16.72 -32.00 23.94
C THR A 125 -16.14 -31.10 22.85
N SER A 126 -15.60 -31.69 21.80
CA SER A 126 -15.08 -30.99 20.63
C SER A 126 -16.17 -30.79 19.57
N LEU A 127 -15.97 -29.81 18.69
CA LEU A 127 -16.80 -29.65 17.51
C LEU A 127 -16.66 -30.87 16.59
N THR A 128 -15.46 -31.44 16.50
CA THR A 128 -15.18 -32.67 15.76
C THR A 128 -16.05 -33.83 16.21
N ALA A 129 -16.18 -34.03 17.53
CA ALA A 129 -17.04 -35.07 18.10
C ALA A 129 -18.53 -34.80 17.83
N ILE A 130 -18.98 -33.54 17.97
CA ILE A 130 -20.37 -33.15 17.69
C ILE A 130 -20.75 -33.51 16.24
N VAL A 131 -19.93 -33.13 15.27
CA VAL A 131 -20.27 -33.33 13.85
C VAL A 131 -20.02 -34.75 13.34
N ALA A 132 -19.21 -35.54 14.04
CA ALA A 132 -18.91 -36.92 13.64
C ALA A 132 -20.17 -37.80 13.62
N GLY A 133 -21.10 -37.56 14.56
CA GLY A 133 -22.36 -38.30 14.68
C GLY A 133 -23.50 -37.79 13.78
N LEU A 134 -23.30 -36.69 13.06
CA LEU A 134 -24.37 -36.11 12.25
C LEU A 134 -24.66 -36.93 10.98
N PRO A 135 -25.94 -37.06 10.60
CA PRO A 135 -26.30 -37.58 9.28
C PRO A 135 -25.86 -36.61 8.19
N ASP A 136 -25.82 -37.11 6.96
CA ASP A 136 -25.61 -36.27 5.77
C ASP A 136 -26.68 -35.18 5.71
N GLY A 137 -26.26 -33.94 5.43
CA GLY A 137 -27.18 -32.81 5.41
C GLY A 137 -26.49 -31.46 5.55
N TYR A 138 -27.30 -30.49 5.93
CA TYR A 138 -26.91 -29.09 6.08
C TYR A 138 -27.41 -28.55 7.41
N PHE A 139 -26.52 -27.94 8.21
CA PHE A 139 -26.84 -27.53 9.57
C PHE A 139 -26.50 -26.07 9.83
N HIS A 140 -27.39 -25.40 10.55
CA HIS A 140 -27.24 -24.02 11.01
C HIS A 140 -27.09 -23.92 12.53
N LEU A 141 -26.72 -22.73 12.97
CA LEU A 141 -26.77 -22.31 14.36
C LEU A 141 -27.34 -20.89 14.46
N PRO A 142 -28.16 -20.56 15.48
CA PRO A 142 -28.56 -19.19 15.72
C PRO A 142 -27.35 -18.34 16.14
N ARG A 143 -27.30 -17.13 15.62
CA ARG A 143 -26.38 -16.08 16.05
C ARG A 143 -26.84 -15.50 17.38
N MET A 144 -25.99 -15.59 18.40
CA MET A 144 -26.12 -14.81 19.65
C MET A 144 -25.14 -13.64 19.62
N GLU A 145 -25.53 -12.46 20.07
CA GLU A 145 -24.63 -11.32 20.13
C GLU A 145 -23.83 -11.29 21.44
N LEU A 146 -22.51 -11.13 21.31
CA LEU A 146 -21.61 -10.85 22.42
C LEU A 146 -21.25 -9.36 22.39
N PRO A 147 -21.71 -8.54 23.35
CA PRO A 147 -21.43 -7.12 23.40
C PRO A 147 -19.93 -6.76 23.37
N GLU A 148 -19.59 -5.66 22.71
CA GLU A 148 -18.20 -5.19 22.53
C GLU A 148 -17.38 -5.14 23.83
N SER A 149 -17.95 -4.59 24.89
CA SER A 149 -17.24 -4.46 26.17
C SER A 149 -16.98 -5.81 26.85
N LEU A 150 -17.78 -6.85 26.55
CA LEU A 150 -17.55 -8.19 27.07
C LEU A 150 -16.42 -8.87 26.31
N TRP A 151 -16.48 -8.93 24.97
CA TRP A 151 -15.40 -9.58 24.23
C TRP A 151 -14.07 -8.82 24.32
N GLU A 152 -14.10 -7.49 24.51
CA GLU A 152 -12.90 -6.70 24.81
C GLU A 152 -12.24 -7.08 26.14
N SER A 153 -12.96 -7.68 27.07
CA SER A 153 -12.40 -8.13 28.35
C SER A 153 -11.76 -9.52 28.29
N LEU A 154 -11.95 -10.25 27.18
CA LEU A 154 -11.42 -11.61 27.01
C LEU A 154 -9.92 -11.60 26.72
N ASP A 155 -9.25 -12.67 27.15
CA ASP A 155 -7.85 -12.93 26.87
C ASP A 155 -7.72 -13.81 25.62
N ARG A 156 -7.00 -13.30 24.62
CA ARG A 156 -6.76 -13.99 23.35
C ARG A 156 -6.02 -15.32 23.56
N GLY A 157 -5.14 -15.41 24.56
CA GLY A 157 -4.33 -16.60 24.81
C GLY A 157 -5.06 -17.73 25.54
N ASP A 158 -6.19 -17.44 26.18
CA ASP A 158 -6.96 -18.40 27.00
C ASP A 158 -8.24 -18.84 26.27
N ALA A 159 -8.08 -19.69 25.25
CA ALA A 159 -9.20 -20.17 24.43
C ALA A 159 -10.25 -20.93 25.25
N ALA A 160 -9.81 -21.88 26.10
CA ALA A 160 -10.69 -22.71 26.90
C ALA A 160 -11.44 -21.88 27.96
N GLY A 161 -10.74 -20.98 28.66
CA GLY A 161 -11.37 -20.08 29.62
C GLY A 161 -12.29 -19.06 28.94
N THR A 162 -11.97 -18.62 27.71
CA THR A 162 -12.87 -17.78 26.91
C THR A 162 -14.17 -18.49 26.59
N ILE A 163 -14.12 -19.72 26.05
CA ILE A 163 -15.31 -20.53 25.75
C ILE A 163 -16.17 -20.70 27.01
N ALA A 164 -15.55 -21.05 28.14
CA ALA A 164 -16.24 -21.22 29.41
C ALA A 164 -16.91 -19.93 29.92
N ARG A 165 -16.20 -18.79 29.86
CA ARG A 165 -16.73 -17.48 30.28
C ARG A 165 -17.88 -17.03 29.40
N VAL A 166 -17.75 -17.14 28.08
CA VAL A 166 -18.82 -16.78 27.14
C VAL A 166 -20.06 -17.65 27.38
N GLY A 167 -19.88 -18.95 27.62
CA GLY A 167 -20.97 -19.84 28.00
C GLY A 167 -21.67 -19.48 29.32
N ASP A 168 -20.92 -19.02 30.34
CA ASP A 168 -21.49 -18.48 31.58
C ASP A 168 -22.25 -17.18 31.33
N TRP A 169 -21.63 -16.23 30.63
CA TRP A 169 -22.20 -14.93 30.30
C TRP A 169 -23.48 -15.03 29.50
N GLY A 170 -23.56 -15.97 28.55
CA GLY A 170 -24.77 -16.23 27.78
C GLY A 170 -25.99 -16.44 28.67
N ARG A 171 -25.83 -17.25 29.72
CA ARG A 171 -26.88 -17.50 30.72
C ARG A 171 -27.04 -16.34 31.70
N ARG A 172 -25.93 -15.87 32.28
CA ARG A 172 -25.93 -14.90 33.39
C ARG A 172 -26.37 -13.50 32.97
N PHE A 173 -26.05 -13.11 31.74
CA PHE A 173 -26.34 -11.80 31.18
C PHE A 173 -27.46 -11.84 30.13
N HIS A 174 -28.19 -12.96 30.06
CA HIS A 174 -29.36 -13.11 29.19
C HIS A 174 -29.07 -12.88 27.71
N LEU A 175 -27.92 -13.34 27.20
CA LEU A 175 -27.53 -13.17 25.79
C LEU A 175 -28.07 -14.28 24.88
N ASN A 176 -28.61 -15.36 25.45
CA ASN A 176 -29.11 -16.52 24.70
C ASN A 176 -30.50 -16.24 24.09
N GLU A 177 -30.55 -15.38 23.09
CA GLU A 177 -31.74 -15.12 22.29
C GLU A 177 -31.65 -15.87 20.95
N ILE A 178 -32.71 -16.62 20.61
CA ILE A 178 -32.81 -17.33 19.33
C ILE A 178 -33.80 -16.56 18.46
N VAL A 179 -33.30 -15.95 17.39
CA VAL A 179 -34.11 -15.24 16.39
C VAL A 179 -34.35 -16.16 15.20
N THR A 180 -35.62 -16.48 14.95
CA THR A 180 -36.02 -17.39 13.86
C THR A 180 -36.62 -16.65 12.67
N LEU A 181 -36.42 -17.23 11.48
CA LEU A 181 -37.00 -16.76 10.22
C LEU A 181 -37.98 -17.80 9.67
N PRO A 182 -39.04 -17.38 8.95
CA PRO A 182 -40.02 -18.28 8.34
C PRO A 182 -39.48 -18.92 7.04
N LEU A 183 -38.20 -19.28 6.99
CA LEU A 183 -37.52 -19.83 5.82
C LEU A 183 -36.85 -21.17 6.19
N PRO A 184 -37.38 -22.33 5.72
CA PRO A 184 -36.85 -23.65 6.12
C PRO A 184 -35.39 -23.93 5.75
N SER A 185 -34.83 -23.23 4.76
CA SER A 185 -33.43 -23.33 4.38
C SER A 185 -32.53 -22.36 5.15
N ILE A 186 -33.09 -21.38 5.84
CA ILE A 186 -32.40 -20.30 6.55
C ILE A 186 -33.20 -20.00 7.83
N PRO A 187 -33.18 -20.89 8.84
CA PRO A 187 -34.12 -20.82 9.95
C PRO A 187 -33.79 -19.73 10.98
N PHE A 188 -32.60 -19.11 10.90
CA PHE A 188 -32.14 -18.12 11.88
C PHE A 188 -31.58 -16.86 11.21
N ASP A 189 -31.60 -15.76 11.96
CA ASP A 189 -30.90 -14.53 11.59
C ASP A 189 -29.37 -14.72 11.57
N GLY A 190 -28.67 -13.94 10.74
CA GLY A 190 -27.21 -14.04 10.56
C GLY A 190 -26.73 -15.43 10.09
N PRO A 191 -27.32 -16.02 9.03
CA PRO A 191 -27.04 -17.42 8.68
C PRO A 191 -25.59 -17.71 8.30
N GLY A 192 -24.80 -16.71 7.89
CA GLY A 192 -23.39 -16.87 7.53
C GLY A 192 -22.45 -17.12 8.72
N ASP A 193 -22.92 -16.92 9.95
CA ASP A 193 -22.13 -17.13 11.16
C ASP A 193 -21.85 -18.62 11.44
N PHE A 194 -22.73 -19.51 10.98
CA PHE A 194 -22.51 -20.95 11.04
C PHE A 194 -23.28 -21.69 9.95
N GLN A 195 -22.53 -22.23 8.97
CA GLN A 195 -23.08 -23.08 7.91
C GLN A 195 -22.21 -24.34 7.79
N LEU A 196 -22.69 -25.45 8.33
CA LEU A 196 -22.02 -26.75 8.24
C LEU A 196 -22.61 -27.55 7.09
N MET A 197 -21.77 -27.84 6.09
CA MET A 197 -22.18 -28.44 4.82
C MET A 197 -21.30 -29.63 4.48
N LEU A 198 -21.87 -30.61 3.76
CA LEU A 198 -21.07 -31.65 3.13
C LEU A 198 -20.12 -31.03 2.10
N ARG A 199 -18.84 -31.41 2.20
CA ARG A 199 -17.82 -30.94 1.26
C ARG A 199 -18.15 -31.35 -0.17
N GLU A 200 -18.64 -32.57 -0.36
CA GLU A 200 -19.00 -33.10 -1.68
C GLU A 200 -20.14 -32.30 -2.33
N ASP A 201 -21.11 -31.84 -1.55
CA ASP A 201 -22.23 -31.02 -2.04
C ASP A 201 -21.75 -29.66 -2.49
N LEU A 202 -20.91 -29.01 -1.69
CA LEU A 202 -20.30 -27.73 -2.04
C LEU A 202 -19.48 -27.83 -3.34
N VAL A 203 -18.68 -28.89 -3.50
CA VAL A 203 -17.91 -29.11 -4.74
C VAL A 203 -18.85 -29.39 -5.92
N ARG A 204 -19.89 -30.20 -5.72
CA ARG A 204 -20.89 -30.56 -6.75
C ARG A 204 -21.61 -29.34 -7.31
N ILE A 205 -21.85 -28.31 -6.50
CA ILE A 205 -22.51 -27.07 -6.94
C ILE A 205 -21.56 -25.98 -7.42
N HIS A 206 -20.25 -26.24 -7.37
CA HIS A 206 -19.17 -25.28 -7.66
C HIS A 206 -19.09 -24.13 -6.63
N GLY A 207 -19.40 -24.41 -5.37
CA GLY A 207 -19.24 -23.50 -4.25
C GLY A 207 -20.25 -22.34 -4.20
N PHE A 208 -19.78 -21.20 -3.72
CA PHE A 208 -20.52 -19.94 -3.58
C PHE A 208 -20.59 -19.20 -4.94
N ASP A 209 -21.68 -18.48 -5.21
CA ASP A 209 -21.88 -17.75 -6.47
C ASP A 209 -20.94 -16.53 -6.59
N GLU A 210 -19.88 -16.63 -7.40
CA GLU A 210 -18.85 -15.58 -7.52
C GLU A 210 -19.33 -14.33 -8.26
N ARG A 211 -20.58 -14.30 -8.71
CA ARG A 211 -21.23 -13.09 -9.24
C ARG A 211 -21.74 -12.18 -8.12
N MET A 212 -21.81 -12.68 -6.89
CA MET A 212 -22.32 -11.95 -5.72
C MET A 212 -21.29 -11.01 -5.09
N LEU A 213 -20.85 -10.02 -5.86
CA LEU A 213 -19.71 -9.15 -5.51
C LEU A 213 -20.07 -7.92 -4.67
N LEU A 214 -21.35 -7.72 -4.34
CA LEU A 214 -21.82 -6.49 -3.69
C LEU A 214 -22.07 -6.64 -2.18
N GLY A 215 -21.74 -7.80 -1.62
CA GLY A 215 -22.00 -8.11 -0.20
C GLY A 215 -23.47 -8.45 0.07
N TRP A 216 -23.74 -8.93 1.28
CA TRP A 216 -25.04 -9.46 1.72
C TRP A 216 -25.54 -10.68 0.92
N HIS A 217 -26.33 -11.52 1.61
CA HIS A 217 -27.08 -12.66 1.07
C HIS A 217 -26.26 -13.80 0.45
N VAL A 218 -24.94 -13.77 0.53
CA VAL A 218 -24.06 -14.84 0.02
C VAL A 218 -24.32 -16.14 0.79
N ASP A 219 -24.45 -16.01 2.12
CA ASP A 219 -24.91 -17.05 3.05
C ASP A 219 -26.30 -17.60 2.71
N ALA A 220 -27.28 -16.72 2.42
CA ALA A 220 -28.62 -17.10 2.03
C ALA A 220 -28.66 -17.83 0.69
N ASN A 221 -27.84 -17.40 -0.28
CA ASN A 221 -27.69 -18.06 -1.58
C ASN A 221 -27.16 -19.48 -1.42
N ILE A 222 -26.09 -19.68 -0.66
CA ILE A 222 -25.52 -21.02 -0.47
C ILE A 222 -26.50 -21.93 0.28
N ALA A 223 -27.18 -21.40 1.30
CA ALA A 223 -28.18 -22.12 2.07
C ALA A 223 -29.35 -22.58 1.19
N ARG A 224 -29.85 -21.70 0.31
CA ARG A 224 -30.87 -22.03 -0.68
C ARG A 224 -30.38 -23.14 -1.62
N ARG A 225 -29.19 -23.01 -2.20
CA ARG A 225 -28.63 -24.00 -3.15
C ARG A 225 -28.45 -25.37 -2.52
N VAL A 226 -27.87 -25.43 -1.33
CA VAL A 226 -27.67 -26.70 -0.61
C VAL A 226 -29.02 -27.31 -0.20
N SER A 227 -30.01 -26.49 0.17
CA SER A 227 -31.35 -27.00 0.50
C SER A 227 -32.07 -27.69 -0.68
N LEU A 228 -31.73 -27.34 -1.92
CA LEU A 228 -32.25 -28.02 -3.11
C LEU A 228 -31.63 -29.42 -3.30
N LEU A 229 -30.53 -29.73 -2.60
CA LEU A 229 -29.87 -31.03 -2.62
C LEU A 229 -30.31 -31.93 -1.47
N CYS A 230 -30.31 -31.40 -0.24
CA CYS A 230 -30.51 -32.19 0.97
C CYS A 230 -31.84 -31.91 1.70
N GLY A 231 -32.66 -30.98 1.21
CA GLY A 231 -33.90 -30.54 1.87
C GLY A 231 -33.67 -29.42 2.88
N PRO A 232 -34.62 -29.20 3.83
CA PRO A 232 -34.50 -28.13 4.83
C PRO A 232 -33.25 -28.32 5.71
N SER A 233 -32.75 -27.24 6.29
CA SER A 233 -31.60 -27.31 7.19
C SER A 233 -31.97 -27.98 8.51
N GLY A 234 -31.07 -28.78 9.06
CA GLY A 234 -31.04 -29.08 10.49
C GLY A 234 -30.42 -27.93 11.29
N ASP A 235 -30.41 -28.07 12.61
CA ASP A 235 -29.71 -27.17 13.51
C ASP A 235 -28.90 -27.95 14.55
N LEU A 236 -28.03 -27.25 15.27
CA LEU A 236 -27.21 -27.81 16.35
C LEU A 236 -27.46 -27.12 17.70
N VAL A 237 -28.63 -26.51 17.89
CA VAL A 237 -28.98 -25.73 19.09
C VAL A 237 -28.90 -26.58 20.36
N ASP A 238 -29.20 -27.88 20.26
CA ASP A 238 -29.14 -28.82 21.39
C ASP A 238 -27.71 -29.27 21.75
N ALA A 239 -26.70 -28.93 20.95
CA ALA A 239 -25.31 -29.36 21.14
C ALA A 239 -24.33 -28.20 21.37
N LEU A 240 -24.56 -27.05 20.73
CA LEU A 240 -23.70 -25.87 20.87
C LEU A 240 -24.48 -24.56 20.74
N PHE A 241 -23.83 -23.46 21.15
CA PHE A 241 -24.22 -22.09 20.81
C PHE A 241 -23.10 -21.36 20.06
N GLY A 242 -23.47 -20.35 19.27
CA GLY A 242 -22.55 -19.51 18.52
C GLY A 242 -22.72 -18.05 18.91
N TYR A 243 -21.64 -17.46 19.42
CA TYR A 243 -21.61 -16.06 19.81
C TYR A 243 -20.80 -15.26 18.81
N HIS A 244 -21.44 -14.31 18.17
CA HIS A 244 -20.82 -13.33 17.30
C HIS A 244 -20.26 -12.18 18.14
N CYS A 245 -18.98 -11.84 17.96
CA CYS A 245 -18.40 -10.65 18.57
C CYS A 245 -18.94 -9.39 17.88
N ASP A 246 -19.93 -8.75 18.49
CA ASP A 246 -20.59 -7.54 17.98
C ASP A 246 -19.57 -6.48 17.57
N HIS A 247 -19.89 -5.75 16.51
CA HIS A 247 -19.08 -4.67 15.96
C HIS A 247 -19.90 -3.59 15.24
N THR A 248 -21.17 -3.46 15.62
CA THR A 248 -22.13 -2.59 14.92
C THR A 248 -22.05 -1.12 15.34
N ARG A 249 -21.26 -0.77 16.38
CA ARG A 249 -21.08 0.65 16.79
C ARG A 249 -20.37 1.50 15.74
N GLN A 250 -19.55 0.89 14.89
CA GLN A 250 -18.89 1.56 13.77
C GLN A 250 -19.58 1.17 12.45
N VAL A 251 -19.98 2.19 11.68
CA VAL A 251 -20.53 1.96 10.34
C VAL A 251 -19.43 1.45 9.42
N THR A 252 -19.47 0.15 9.14
CA THR A 252 -18.59 -0.49 8.15
C THR A 252 -19.10 -0.27 6.72
N PRO A 253 -18.27 -0.44 5.67
CA PRO A 253 -18.70 -0.31 4.27
C PRO A 253 -20.00 -1.03 3.89
N ALA A 254 -20.21 -2.28 4.36
CA ALA A 254 -21.41 -3.05 4.05
C ALA A 254 -22.68 -2.52 4.77
N HIS A 255 -22.51 -1.86 5.92
CA HIS A 255 -23.58 -1.37 6.80
C HIS A 255 -23.91 0.12 6.59
N ARG A 256 -23.40 0.75 5.52
CA ARG A 256 -23.74 2.14 5.19
C ARG A 256 -25.17 2.20 4.63
N PRO A 257 -25.95 3.26 4.92
CA PRO A 257 -27.33 3.38 4.42
C PRO A 257 -27.46 3.38 2.88
N ASP A 258 -26.39 3.75 2.18
CA ASP A 258 -26.30 3.84 0.72
C ASP A 258 -25.47 2.70 0.09
N SER A 259 -25.16 1.64 0.85
CA SER A 259 -24.45 0.49 0.30
C SER A 259 -25.31 -0.22 -0.75
N VAL A 260 -24.70 -0.55 -1.88
CA VAL A 260 -25.34 -1.38 -2.90
C VAL A 260 -25.09 -2.83 -2.52
N GLU A 261 -26.14 -3.63 -2.41
CA GLU A 261 -26.08 -5.05 -2.02
C GLU A 261 -26.41 -5.99 -3.19
N ASN A 262 -26.17 -7.28 -2.99
CA ASN A 262 -26.60 -8.30 -3.95
C ASN A 262 -28.13 -8.39 -4.01
N ASP A 263 -28.68 -8.60 -5.22
CA ASP A 263 -30.13 -8.73 -5.41
C ASP A 263 -30.67 -10.06 -4.83
N MET A 264 -31.41 -10.00 -3.73
CA MET A 264 -31.99 -11.17 -3.07
C MET A 264 -33.00 -11.92 -3.95
N GLU A 265 -33.79 -11.23 -4.78
CA GLU A 265 -34.73 -11.89 -5.67
C GLU A 265 -33.98 -12.78 -6.66
N ARG A 266 -32.95 -12.21 -7.29
CA ARG A 266 -32.11 -12.93 -8.26
C ARG A 266 -31.30 -14.06 -7.63
N PHE A 267 -30.64 -13.79 -6.50
CA PHE A 267 -29.65 -14.70 -5.93
C PHE A 267 -30.20 -15.63 -4.85
N VAL A 268 -31.43 -15.45 -4.36
CA VAL A 268 -32.01 -16.33 -3.35
C VAL A 268 -33.36 -16.85 -3.79
N HIS A 269 -34.34 -15.98 -4.06
CA HIS A 269 -35.72 -16.41 -4.31
C HIS A 269 -35.90 -17.10 -5.66
N ALA A 270 -35.28 -16.58 -6.72
CA ALA A 270 -35.36 -17.13 -8.08
C ALA A 270 -34.43 -18.34 -8.32
N VAL A 271 -33.66 -18.78 -7.31
CA VAL A 271 -32.77 -19.94 -7.45
C VAL A 271 -33.61 -21.23 -7.43
N ALA A 272 -33.68 -21.87 -8.61
CA ALA A 272 -34.39 -23.12 -8.85
C ALA A 272 -33.46 -24.34 -8.97
N GLU A 273 -32.18 -24.13 -9.25
CA GLU A 273 -31.18 -25.18 -9.41
C GLU A 273 -30.01 -25.00 -8.43
N PRO A 274 -29.47 -26.10 -7.87
CA PRO A 274 -28.39 -26.01 -6.89
C PRO A 274 -27.07 -25.55 -7.52
N GLY A 275 -26.74 -26.04 -8.72
CA GLY A 275 -25.44 -25.88 -9.35
C GLY A 275 -25.17 -24.50 -9.96
N LEU A 276 -23.89 -24.19 -10.12
CA LEU A 276 -23.37 -22.99 -10.79
C LEU A 276 -22.51 -23.36 -12.01
N PRO A 277 -23.10 -23.90 -13.10
CA PRO A 277 -22.31 -24.36 -14.26
C PRO A 277 -21.49 -23.24 -14.93
N GLY A 278 -21.95 -21.99 -14.83
CA GLY A 278 -21.26 -20.83 -15.40
C GLY A 278 -19.90 -20.50 -14.78
N GLN A 279 -19.57 -21.07 -13.62
CA GLN A 279 -18.26 -20.89 -12.96
C GLN A 279 -17.51 -22.21 -12.71
N ALA A 280 -17.99 -23.34 -13.26
CA ALA A 280 -17.46 -24.68 -12.98
C ALA A 280 -15.94 -24.78 -13.17
N GLU A 281 -15.41 -24.11 -14.19
CA GLU A 281 -13.99 -24.10 -14.53
C GLU A 281 -13.18 -23.00 -13.83
N THR A 282 -13.83 -22.00 -13.22
CA THR A 282 -13.15 -20.77 -12.76
C THR A 282 -13.24 -20.53 -11.25
N TRP A 283 -14.19 -21.15 -10.56
CA TRP A 283 -14.46 -20.88 -9.13
C TRP A 283 -13.24 -21.14 -8.24
N GLY A 284 -13.05 -20.29 -7.23
CA GLY A 284 -11.98 -20.39 -6.25
C GLY A 284 -10.59 -20.09 -6.82
N LEU A 285 -10.52 -19.19 -7.82
CA LEU A 285 -9.32 -18.87 -8.58
C LEU A 285 -8.67 -20.13 -9.18
N ALA A 286 -9.49 -20.90 -9.90
CA ALA A 286 -9.04 -22.10 -10.59
C ALA A 286 -7.94 -21.77 -11.60
N GLY A 287 -6.89 -22.58 -11.64
CA GLY A 287 -5.76 -22.38 -12.54
C GLY A 287 -4.79 -21.25 -12.15
N GLU A 288 -5.05 -20.55 -11.04
CA GLU A 288 -4.16 -19.51 -10.52
C GLU A 288 -3.38 -19.99 -9.29
N ALA A 289 -2.14 -19.50 -9.19
CA ALA A 289 -1.35 -19.68 -7.99
C ALA A 289 -1.95 -18.85 -6.85
N VAL A 290 -2.24 -19.52 -5.73
CA VAL A 290 -2.58 -18.89 -4.45
C VAL A 290 -1.53 -19.35 -3.47
N GLU A 291 -0.82 -18.40 -2.90
CA GLU A 291 0.25 -18.66 -1.94
C GLU A 291 -0.34 -19.21 -0.63
N GLU A 292 0.31 -20.23 -0.08
CA GLU A 292 -0.02 -20.78 1.22
C GLU A 292 1.09 -20.46 2.22
N ILE A 293 0.71 -19.85 3.35
CA ILE A 293 1.60 -19.46 4.44
C ILE A 293 1.28 -20.29 5.68
N ARG A 294 2.33 -20.79 6.33
CA ARG A 294 2.27 -21.59 7.55
C ARG A 294 2.91 -20.82 8.71
N LEU A 295 2.23 -20.80 9.85
CA LEU A 295 2.68 -20.05 11.04
C LEU A 295 3.53 -20.88 12.02
N ASP A 296 3.79 -22.15 11.71
CA ASP A 296 4.49 -23.12 12.55
C ASP A 296 6.02 -23.18 12.33
N GLY A 297 6.58 -22.30 11.48
CA GLY A 297 8.01 -21.94 11.53
C GLY A 297 8.94 -22.57 10.48
N SER A 298 8.53 -22.64 9.20
CA SER A 298 9.41 -23.17 8.12
C SER A 298 10.03 -22.13 7.19
N ALA A 299 9.56 -20.87 7.20
CA ALA A 299 10.14 -19.80 6.39
C ALA A 299 11.29 -19.11 7.13
N VAL A 300 12.42 -18.87 6.42
CA VAL A 300 13.51 -18.02 6.94
C VAL A 300 12.91 -16.69 7.35
N SER A 301 13.01 -16.37 8.64
CA SER A 301 12.40 -15.15 9.16
C SER A 301 13.15 -13.91 8.66
N TYR A 302 12.45 -12.78 8.62
CA TYR A 302 13.07 -11.47 8.42
C TYR A 302 14.30 -11.26 9.31
N VAL A 303 14.24 -11.72 10.56
CA VAL A 303 15.34 -11.62 11.53
C VAL A 303 16.55 -12.47 11.11
N GLU A 304 16.33 -13.71 10.66
CA GLU A 304 17.41 -14.60 10.21
C GLU A 304 18.08 -14.08 8.93
N ALA A 305 17.30 -13.57 7.98
CA ALA A 305 17.83 -12.93 6.77
C ALA A 305 18.70 -11.71 7.11
N LEU A 306 18.25 -10.88 8.07
CA LEU A 306 19.03 -9.75 8.56
C LEU A 306 20.30 -10.19 9.29
N ALA A 307 20.20 -11.13 10.22
CA ALA A 307 21.35 -11.63 10.99
C ALA A 307 22.39 -12.29 10.08
N GLY A 308 21.93 -12.98 9.02
CA GLY A 308 22.81 -13.54 8.01
C GLY A 308 23.52 -12.46 7.18
N ALA A 309 22.85 -11.35 6.87
CA ALA A 309 23.40 -10.28 6.03
C ALA A 309 24.26 -9.27 6.79
N ILE A 310 23.78 -8.79 7.94
CA ILE A 310 24.45 -7.79 8.78
C ILE A 310 25.61 -8.47 9.52
N GLY A 311 26.74 -7.77 9.58
CA GLY A 311 27.93 -8.24 10.27
C GLY A 311 27.82 -8.18 11.81
N PRO A 312 28.95 -7.99 12.52
CA PRO A 312 28.96 -8.01 13.98
C PRO A 312 28.09 -6.92 14.60
N ALA A 313 27.61 -7.18 15.83
CA ALA A 313 26.83 -6.23 16.60
C ALA A 313 27.59 -4.90 16.81
N MET A 314 26.83 -3.80 16.86
CA MET A 314 27.37 -2.48 17.16
C MET A 314 27.96 -2.47 18.58
N THR A 315 29.14 -1.86 18.74
CA THR A 315 29.78 -1.68 20.06
C THR A 315 29.32 -0.42 20.79
N ALA A 316 28.78 0.56 20.04
CA ALA A 316 28.21 1.81 20.56
C ALA A 316 27.18 2.38 19.57
N PRO A 317 26.19 3.18 20.03
CA PRO A 317 25.23 3.84 19.13
C PRO A 317 25.91 4.91 18.26
N THR A 318 25.45 5.05 17.01
CA THR A 318 25.87 6.14 16.12
C THR A 318 25.08 7.42 16.37
N THR A 319 25.71 8.59 16.30
CA THR A 319 25.05 9.90 16.44
C THR A 319 24.98 10.65 15.12
N VAL A 320 23.81 11.19 14.79
CA VAL A 320 23.59 12.06 13.63
C VAL A 320 22.79 13.28 14.07
N ALA A 321 23.28 14.47 13.77
CA ALA A 321 22.57 15.73 14.06
C ALA A 321 21.73 16.16 12.84
N LEU A 322 20.44 16.39 13.06
CA LEU A 322 19.53 16.99 12.08
C LEU A 322 19.63 18.52 12.18
N ALA A 323 20.68 19.09 11.61
CA ALA A 323 20.97 20.52 11.64
C ALA A 323 21.15 21.07 10.21
N MET A 324 20.90 22.36 10.00
CA MET A 324 20.97 22.97 8.66
C MET A 324 22.39 22.91 8.07
N GLU A 325 23.41 22.98 8.92
CA GLU A 325 24.83 22.83 8.58
C GLU A 325 25.19 21.40 8.11
N ARG A 326 24.25 20.47 8.27
CA ARG A 326 24.33 19.07 7.83
C ARG A 326 23.31 18.73 6.75
N PHE A 327 22.56 19.72 6.24
CA PHE A 327 21.76 19.53 5.04
C PHE A 327 22.65 19.04 3.90
N ASP A 328 22.12 18.14 3.05
CA ASP A 328 22.85 17.56 1.91
C ASP A 328 24.02 16.62 2.27
N ARG A 329 24.23 16.31 3.56
CA ARG A 329 25.16 15.26 3.96
C ARG A 329 24.54 13.89 3.72
N ILE A 330 24.99 13.25 2.65
CA ILE A 330 24.46 12.00 2.11
C ILE A 330 25.18 10.74 2.59
N GLY A 331 26.18 10.86 3.47
CA GLY A 331 26.75 9.71 4.16
C GLY A 331 25.75 9.01 5.08
N TYR A 332 25.73 7.68 5.04
CA TYR A 332 24.99 6.84 5.99
C TYR A 332 25.65 5.48 6.21
N ASP A 333 25.24 4.78 7.26
CA ASP A 333 25.71 3.44 7.60
C ASP A 333 24.78 2.38 6.98
N ALA A 334 25.30 1.51 6.10
CA ALA A 334 24.48 0.57 5.32
C ALA A 334 23.81 -0.53 6.18
N PRO A 335 24.51 -1.20 7.12
CA PRO A 335 23.90 -2.10 8.10
C PRO A 335 22.70 -1.51 8.85
N ARG A 336 22.72 -0.21 9.13
CA ARG A 336 21.62 0.49 9.81
C ARG A 336 20.40 0.72 8.91
N VAL A 337 20.59 0.87 7.61
CA VAL A 337 19.51 1.12 6.64
C VAL A 337 18.84 -0.16 6.19
N LEU A 338 19.60 -1.26 6.11
CA LEU A 338 19.11 -2.54 5.61
C LEU A 338 17.81 -3.02 6.29
N PRO A 339 17.64 -2.97 7.63
CA PRO A 339 16.40 -3.39 8.27
C PRO A 339 15.18 -2.65 7.71
N PHE A 340 15.22 -1.32 7.63
CA PHE A 340 14.10 -0.52 7.15
C PHE A 340 13.79 -0.74 5.66
N LEU A 341 14.83 -0.95 4.85
CA LEU A 341 14.65 -1.24 3.43
C LEU A 341 14.06 -2.64 3.22
N LEU A 342 14.56 -3.64 3.94
CA LEU A 342 14.12 -5.03 3.82
C LEU A 342 12.70 -5.20 4.37
N ASP A 343 12.36 -4.51 5.45
CA ASP A 343 11.03 -4.51 6.08
C ASP A 343 9.95 -4.13 5.06
N THR A 344 10.21 -3.08 4.27
CA THR A 344 9.33 -2.58 3.20
C THR A 344 8.97 -3.64 2.15
N LEU A 345 9.80 -4.67 1.98
CA LEU A 345 9.68 -5.66 0.92
C LEU A 345 9.43 -7.07 1.44
N SER A 346 9.58 -7.32 2.74
CA SER A 346 9.58 -8.65 3.36
C SER A 346 8.34 -9.50 3.03
N SER A 347 7.20 -8.85 2.84
CA SER A 347 5.89 -9.47 2.59
C SER A 347 5.49 -9.58 1.11
N TYR A 348 6.33 -9.05 0.20
CA TYR A 348 6.07 -9.12 -1.23
C TYR A 348 6.11 -10.56 -1.75
N PRO A 349 5.42 -10.87 -2.86
CA PRO A 349 5.52 -12.17 -3.51
C PRO A 349 6.98 -12.55 -3.79
N ARG A 350 7.37 -13.81 -3.56
CA ARG A 350 8.76 -14.25 -3.80
C ARG A 350 9.19 -14.17 -5.26
N THR A 351 8.25 -14.05 -6.19
CA THR A 351 8.47 -13.79 -7.62
C THR A 351 8.64 -12.32 -7.97
N THR A 352 8.66 -11.41 -6.97
CA THR A 352 8.83 -9.97 -7.20
C THR A 352 10.16 -9.68 -7.90
N ARG A 353 10.12 -8.85 -8.93
CA ARG A 353 11.29 -8.34 -9.66
C ARG A 353 11.63 -6.95 -9.15
N LEU A 354 12.86 -6.77 -8.67
CA LEU A 354 13.30 -5.50 -8.09
C LEU A 354 14.30 -4.80 -9.02
N GLY A 355 13.97 -3.56 -9.38
CA GLY A 355 14.88 -2.64 -10.07
C GLY A 355 15.63 -1.76 -9.08
N TRP A 356 16.94 -1.62 -9.26
CA TRP A 356 17.82 -0.90 -8.33
C TRP A 356 18.73 0.09 -9.06
N PHE A 357 18.68 1.35 -8.65
CA PHE A 357 19.59 2.40 -9.08
C PHE A 357 20.51 2.74 -7.91
N ALA A 358 21.78 2.30 -8.01
CA ALA A 358 22.69 2.24 -6.87
C ALA A 358 23.71 3.38 -6.87
N GLY A 359 23.74 4.17 -5.79
CA GLY A 359 24.86 5.09 -5.51
C GLY A 359 26.04 4.43 -4.79
N ARG A 360 25.84 3.29 -4.12
CA ARG A 360 26.88 2.57 -3.35
C ARG A 360 26.77 1.05 -3.44
N ARG A 361 27.93 0.38 -3.39
CA ARG A 361 28.05 -1.09 -3.55
C ARG A 361 27.72 -1.88 -2.28
N ASP A 362 28.10 -1.38 -1.11
CA ASP A 362 27.99 -2.10 0.16
C ASP A 362 26.54 -2.29 0.63
N LEU A 363 25.66 -1.28 0.50
CA LEU A 363 24.23 -1.50 0.75
C LEU A 363 23.62 -2.51 -0.23
N LEU A 364 23.95 -2.41 -1.52
CA LEU A 364 23.51 -3.37 -2.54
C LEU A 364 23.94 -4.80 -2.18
N ALA A 365 25.19 -5.00 -1.73
CA ALA A 365 25.69 -6.31 -1.35
C ALA A 365 24.94 -6.90 -0.14
N LEU A 366 24.71 -6.08 0.91
CA LEU A 366 23.93 -6.50 2.08
C LEU A 366 22.48 -6.83 1.70
N PHE A 367 21.87 -6.00 0.86
CA PHE A 367 20.50 -6.20 0.41
C PHE A 367 20.36 -7.45 -0.47
N ALA A 368 21.20 -7.64 -1.48
CA ALA A 368 21.15 -8.81 -2.35
C ALA A 368 21.30 -10.13 -1.58
N LYS A 369 22.15 -10.14 -0.55
CA LYS A 369 22.32 -11.27 0.36
C LYS A 369 21.03 -11.55 1.17
N ALA A 370 20.45 -10.53 1.80
CA ALA A 370 19.20 -10.67 2.55
C ALA A 370 18.00 -11.05 1.66
N TRP A 371 17.92 -10.45 0.47
CA TRP A 371 16.91 -10.71 -0.55
C TRP A 371 16.87 -12.20 -0.96
N ARG A 372 18.04 -12.79 -1.21
CA ARG A 372 18.15 -14.23 -1.47
C ARG A 372 17.80 -15.08 -0.26
N ALA A 373 18.24 -14.68 0.94
CA ALA A 373 17.94 -15.40 2.17
C ALA A 373 16.43 -15.45 2.47
N LEU A 374 15.67 -14.40 2.10
CA LEU A 374 14.20 -14.38 2.16
C LEU A 374 13.52 -15.23 1.07
N GLY A 375 14.28 -15.86 0.17
CA GLY A 375 13.76 -16.75 -0.86
C GLY A 375 13.16 -16.05 -2.08
N PHE A 376 13.51 -14.78 -2.34
CA PHE A 376 13.12 -14.14 -3.59
C PHE A 376 13.79 -14.81 -4.80
N ALA A 377 12.98 -15.16 -5.80
CA ALA A 377 13.37 -16.03 -6.92
C ALA A 377 14.24 -15.33 -7.98
N HIS A 378 14.15 -14.00 -8.06
CA HIS A 378 14.88 -13.22 -9.05
C HIS A 378 16.02 -12.42 -8.42
N PRO A 379 17.17 -12.31 -9.09
CA PRO A 379 18.24 -11.41 -8.65
C PRO A 379 17.78 -9.94 -8.69
N VAL A 380 18.49 -9.09 -7.95
CA VAL A 380 18.30 -7.64 -7.99
C VAL A 380 18.82 -7.09 -9.31
N ARG A 381 17.95 -6.44 -10.09
CA ARG A 381 18.33 -5.83 -11.37
C ARG A 381 18.88 -4.44 -11.18
N VAL A 382 20.20 -4.30 -11.34
CA VAL A 382 20.93 -3.06 -11.15
C VAL A 382 21.05 -2.33 -12.47
N ALA A 383 20.70 -1.05 -12.48
CA ALA A 383 20.77 -0.22 -13.68
C ALA A 383 22.21 -0.15 -14.22
N ALA A 384 22.38 -0.48 -15.50
CA ALA A 384 23.66 -0.38 -16.20
C ALA A 384 24.19 1.07 -16.23
N GLY A 385 25.52 1.21 -16.39
CA GLY A 385 26.21 2.51 -16.37
C GLY A 385 26.62 2.99 -14.98
N ALA A 386 26.54 2.12 -13.97
CA ALA A 386 26.99 2.40 -12.61
C ALA A 386 28.41 1.86 -12.34
N ASP A 387 29.39 2.34 -13.12
CA ASP A 387 30.77 1.82 -13.11
C ASP A 387 31.46 1.91 -11.74
N TRP A 388 31.05 2.87 -10.90
CA TRP A 388 31.51 3.03 -9.50
C TRP A 388 31.16 1.86 -8.60
N LEU A 389 30.22 1.00 -9.01
CA LEU A 389 29.94 -0.23 -8.28
C LEU A 389 31.02 -1.27 -8.52
N GLY A 390 31.93 -1.09 -9.47
CA GLY A 390 32.99 -2.04 -9.82
C GLY A 390 32.56 -3.03 -10.92
N PRO A 391 33.52 -3.77 -11.49
CA PRO A 391 33.32 -4.54 -12.73
C PRO A 391 32.38 -5.75 -12.58
N ALA A 392 32.22 -6.27 -11.37
CA ALA A 392 31.35 -7.41 -11.08
C ALA A 392 30.40 -7.08 -9.93
N LEU A 393 29.09 -7.29 -10.11
CA LEU A 393 28.09 -7.05 -9.07
C LEU A 393 28.19 -8.06 -7.91
N PRO A 394 27.65 -7.72 -6.73
CA PRO A 394 27.49 -8.69 -5.63
C PRO A 394 26.65 -9.90 -6.06
N GLU A 395 26.89 -11.05 -5.43
CA GLU A 395 26.13 -12.28 -5.70
C GLU A 395 24.63 -12.05 -5.41
N GLY A 396 23.77 -12.41 -6.36
CA GLY A 396 22.34 -12.13 -6.29
C GLY A 396 21.91 -10.79 -6.90
N ALA A 397 22.81 -10.09 -7.59
CA ALA A 397 22.50 -8.93 -8.41
C ALA A 397 22.98 -9.13 -9.85
N GLU A 398 22.26 -8.55 -10.81
CA GLU A 398 22.58 -8.60 -12.25
C GLU A 398 22.42 -7.22 -12.89
N TRP A 399 23.17 -6.96 -13.97
CA TRP A 399 23.03 -5.72 -14.73
C TRP A 399 21.79 -5.78 -15.62
N ALA A 400 21.05 -4.67 -15.70
CA ALA A 400 19.92 -4.52 -16.59
C ALA A 400 19.83 -3.09 -17.16
N GLY A 401 19.30 -2.95 -18.36
CA GLY A 401 19.05 -1.63 -18.95
C GLY A 401 17.92 -0.90 -18.23
N ALA A 402 17.97 0.43 -18.14
CA ALA A 402 16.92 1.21 -17.47
C ALA A 402 15.52 0.98 -18.10
N ALA A 403 15.45 0.82 -19.42
CA ALA A 403 14.19 0.53 -20.11
C ALA A 403 13.63 -0.85 -19.74
N GLU A 404 14.49 -1.86 -19.62
CA GLU A 404 14.13 -3.21 -19.19
C GLU A 404 13.62 -3.21 -17.74
N ILE A 405 14.34 -2.54 -16.84
CA ILE A 405 13.90 -2.33 -15.46
C ILE A 405 12.51 -1.65 -15.44
N GLY A 406 12.32 -0.60 -16.23
CA GLY A 406 11.03 0.10 -16.34
C GLY A 406 9.88 -0.76 -16.84
N ALA A 407 10.17 -1.74 -17.71
CA ALA A 407 9.18 -2.65 -18.27
C ALA A 407 8.84 -3.83 -17.33
N GLU A 408 9.83 -4.38 -16.63
CA GLU A 408 9.70 -5.69 -15.98
C GLU A 408 9.74 -5.66 -14.45
N ALA A 409 10.26 -4.60 -13.82
CA ALA A 409 10.32 -4.54 -12.36
C ALA A 409 8.94 -4.24 -11.75
N ASP A 410 8.67 -4.82 -10.58
CA ASP A 410 7.47 -4.60 -9.79
C ASP A 410 7.66 -3.46 -8.77
N VAL A 411 8.91 -3.22 -8.37
CA VAL A 411 9.33 -2.20 -7.39
C VAL A 411 10.67 -1.59 -7.78
N PHE A 412 10.83 -0.30 -7.48
CA PHE A 412 12.03 0.48 -7.78
C PHE A 412 12.71 0.98 -6.51
N VAL A 413 14.02 0.77 -6.40
CA VAL A 413 14.88 1.31 -5.35
C VAL A 413 15.87 2.33 -5.93
N PHE A 414 15.95 3.50 -5.32
CA PHE A 414 16.87 4.58 -5.66
C PHE A 414 17.76 4.89 -4.47
N ASP A 415 19.03 4.51 -4.56
CA ASP A 415 20.00 4.66 -3.48
C ASP A 415 20.81 5.96 -3.65
N PHE A 416 20.41 7.00 -2.91
CA PHE A 416 21.11 8.29 -2.86
C PHE A 416 22.24 8.30 -1.81
N GLY A 417 23.08 7.27 -1.82
CA GLY A 417 24.33 7.18 -1.06
C GLY A 417 25.55 7.45 -1.91
N LEU A 418 26.64 7.89 -1.27
CA LEU A 418 27.98 7.88 -1.87
C LEU A 418 28.78 6.69 -1.35
N PRO A 419 29.80 6.24 -2.12
CA PRO A 419 30.78 5.27 -1.64
C PRO A 419 31.41 5.71 -0.30
N PRO A 420 31.74 4.77 0.60
CA PRO A 420 32.40 5.09 1.87
C PRO A 420 33.69 5.89 1.66
N GLY A 421 33.88 6.96 2.44
CA GLY A 421 35.07 7.81 2.36
C GLY A 421 34.99 8.95 1.34
N CYS A 422 33.98 8.96 0.46
CA CYS A 422 33.67 10.14 -0.36
C CYS A 422 33.03 11.22 0.51
N ASP A 423 33.65 12.39 0.56
CA ASP A 423 33.11 13.52 1.32
C ASP A 423 32.11 14.30 0.48
N SER A 424 30.84 14.34 0.91
CA SER A 424 29.80 15.20 0.32
C SER A 424 30.14 16.70 0.39
N SER A 425 31.16 17.08 1.17
CA SER A 425 31.65 18.46 1.27
C SER A 425 32.66 18.84 0.17
N ALA A 426 33.25 17.86 -0.53
CA ALA A 426 34.26 18.07 -1.57
C ALA A 426 33.65 18.45 -2.93
N ASP A 427 32.36 18.21 -3.13
CA ASP A 427 31.61 18.79 -4.23
C ASP A 427 31.41 20.28 -3.94
N GLY A 428 32.24 21.12 -4.57
CA GLY A 428 32.01 22.57 -4.57
C GLY A 428 30.58 22.92 -5.02
N PRO A 429 30.14 24.18 -4.84
CA PRO A 429 28.74 24.62 -5.01
C PRO A 429 28.05 24.34 -6.37
N ALA A 430 28.73 23.72 -7.35
CA ALA A 430 28.25 23.51 -8.72
C ALA A 430 28.09 22.03 -9.16
N GLY A 431 28.59 21.03 -8.42
CA GLY A 431 28.61 19.63 -8.89
C GLY A 431 27.66 18.70 -8.13
N LEU A 432 26.99 17.78 -8.84
CA LEU A 432 26.46 16.56 -8.23
C LEU A 432 27.37 15.41 -8.66
N ALA A 433 27.88 14.64 -7.69
CA ALA A 433 28.66 13.44 -7.94
C ALA A 433 28.02 12.55 -9.03
N PRO A 434 28.79 12.00 -9.99
CA PRO A 434 28.26 11.25 -11.12
C PRO A 434 27.28 10.14 -10.71
N GLU A 435 27.56 9.47 -9.60
CA GLU A 435 26.76 8.39 -9.04
C GLU A 435 25.35 8.84 -8.71
N LEU A 436 25.23 9.95 -8.00
CA LEU A 436 23.95 10.51 -7.58
C LEU A 436 23.17 11.10 -8.75
N ARG A 437 23.87 11.63 -9.75
CA ARG A 437 23.27 12.14 -10.99
C ARG A 437 22.60 10.99 -11.75
N ALA A 438 23.29 9.86 -11.86
CA ALA A 438 22.72 8.67 -12.48
C ALA A 438 21.51 8.12 -11.70
N VAL A 439 21.56 8.09 -10.36
CA VAL A 439 20.40 7.67 -9.55
C VAL A 439 19.21 8.61 -9.74
N ALA A 440 19.43 9.93 -9.76
CA ALA A 440 18.37 10.92 -10.02
C ALA A 440 17.79 10.78 -11.43
N ALA A 441 18.64 10.59 -12.45
CA ALA A 441 18.21 10.33 -13.83
C ALA A 441 17.39 9.04 -13.94
N GLY A 442 17.81 7.98 -13.22
CA GLY A 442 17.08 6.72 -13.10
C GLY A 442 15.69 6.91 -12.50
N LEU A 443 15.57 7.69 -11.40
CA LEU A 443 14.27 8.03 -10.80
C LEU A 443 13.35 8.69 -11.82
N ARG A 444 13.84 9.71 -12.54
CA ARG A 444 13.04 10.39 -13.57
C ARG A 444 12.64 9.46 -14.70
N ALA A 445 13.55 8.59 -15.15
CA ALA A 445 13.26 7.60 -16.17
C ALA A 445 12.13 6.65 -15.71
N MET A 446 12.17 6.19 -14.46
CA MET A 446 11.14 5.31 -13.90
C MET A 446 9.82 6.05 -13.67
N VAL A 447 9.85 7.32 -13.27
CA VAL A 447 8.64 8.17 -13.23
C VAL A 447 7.99 8.27 -14.61
N ARG A 448 8.79 8.52 -15.67
CA ARG A 448 8.27 8.57 -17.05
C ARG A 448 7.71 7.23 -17.50
N ALA A 449 8.47 6.15 -17.30
CA ALA A 449 8.05 4.79 -17.66
C ALA A 449 6.76 4.39 -16.93
N GLU A 450 6.65 4.74 -15.64
CA GLU A 450 5.48 4.43 -14.85
C GLU A 450 4.25 5.24 -15.27
N ARG A 451 4.41 6.53 -15.58
CA ARG A 451 3.32 7.35 -16.14
C ARG A 451 2.80 6.77 -17.45
N LEU A 452 3.71 6.37 -18.35
CA LEU A 452 3.34 5.74 -19.61
C LEU A 452 2.60 4.41 -19.38
N ARG A 453 3.09 3.58 -18.45
CA ARG A 453 2.43 2.32 -18.09
C ARG A 453 1.04 2.56 -17.51
N MET A 454 0.89 3.53 -16.63
CA MET A 454 -0.38 3.89 -15.98
C MET A 454 -1.38 4.58 -16.92
N ALA A 455 -0.96 5.02 -18.12
CA ALA A 455 -1.89 5.53 -19.13
C ALA A 455 -2.79 4.43 -19.70
N ALA A 456 -2.39 3.15 -19.60
CA ALA A 456 -3.26 2.03 -19.93
C ALA A 456 -4.28 1.79 -18.80
N PRO A 457 -5.54 1.45 -19.14
CA PRO A 457 -6.55 1.11 -18.15
C PRO A 457 -6.08 -0.08 -17.27
N ASP A 458 -6.56 -0.11 -16.03
CA ASP A 458 -6.36 -1.21 -15.07
C ASP A 458 -4.90 -1.46 -14.61
N ARG A 459 -4.01 -0.47 -14.77
CA ARG A 459 -2.64 -0.54 -14.25
C ARG A 459 -2.55 0.13 -12.87
N ALA A 460 -2.38 -0.68 -11.83
CA ALA A 460 -2.10 -0.18 -10.48
C ALA A 460 -0.66 0.36 -10.38
N PRO A 461 -0.40 1.47 -9.66
CA PRO A 461 0.93 2.04 -9.54
C PRO A 461 1.91 1.11 -8.82
N ARG A 462 3.16 1.13 -9.25
CA ARG A 462 4.30 0.44 -8.65
C ARG A 462 4.98 1.29 -7.59
N ARG A 463 5.67 0.62 -6.67
CA ARG A 463 6.32 1.23 -5.52
C ARG A 463 7.65 1.89 -5.90
N PHE A 464 7.85 3.11 -5.41
CA PHE A 464 9.12 3.84 -5.47
C PHE A 464 9.68 3.94 -4.06
N ILE A 465 10.92 3.48 -3.87
CA ILE A 465 11.64 3.50 -2.60
C ILE A 465 12.94 4.27 -2.81
N ALA A 466 13.09 5.42 -2.15
CA ALA A 466 14.35 6.13 -2.10
C ALA A 466 15.05 5.89 -0.76
N VAL A 467 16.29 5.42 -0.86
CA VAL A 467 17.22 5.35 0.26
C VAL A 467 17.96 6.66 0.35
N ASN A 468 18.02 7.19 1.57
CA ASN A 468 18.72 8.40 1.94
C ASN A 468 18.22 9.66 1.21
N ALA A 469 16.94 9.74 0.85
CA ALA A 469 16.29 10.96 0.37
C ALA A 469 15.59 11.70 1.53
N ILE A 470 16.34 12.06 2.57
CA ILE A 470 15.85 12.76 3.77
C ILE A 470 16.87 13.80 4.21
N HIS A 471 16.41 15.03 4.47
CA HIS A 471 17.29 16.16 4.89
C HIS A 471 18.41 16.48 3.87
N ASN A 472 18.06 16.38 2.58
CA ASN A 472 18.92 16.71 1.45
C ASN A 472 18.07 17.05 0.23
N ARG A 473 18.72 17.43 -0.87
CA ARG A 473 18.06 17.86 -2.11
C ARG A 473 17.16 16.79 -2.74
N PHE A 474 17.36 15.51 -2.45
CA PHE A 474 16.57 14.41 -3.03
C PHE A 474 15.20 14.20 -2.35
N ASP A 475 15.00 14.73 -1.13
CA ASP A 475 13.66 14.73 -0.51
C ASP A 475 12.65 15.48 -1.39
N GLN A 476 13.07 16.59 -1.98
CA GLN A 476 12.24 17.36 -2.90
C GLN A 476 11.92 16.57 -4.18
N LEU A 477 12.93 15.94 -4.79
CA LEU A 477 12.75 15.11 -5.98
C LEU A 477 11.71 14.01 -5.74
N MET A 478 11.76 13.35 -4.59
CA MET A 478 10.74 12.35 -4.21
C MET A 478 9.37 12.98 -4.03
N ARG A 479 9.25 14.09 -3.31
CA ARG A 479 7.96 14.73 -3.00
C ARG A 479 7.23 15.29 -4.23
N GLU A 480 7.95 15.62 -5.28
CA GLU A 480 7.35 16.13 -6.52
C GLU A 480 6.69 15.04 -7.36
N HIS A 481 7.16 13.79 -7.26
CA HIS A 481 6.69 12.69 -8.09
C HIS A 481 5.99 11.57 -7.32
N VAL A 482 6.31 11.36 -6.04
CA VAL A 482 5.91 10.20 -5.25
C VAL A 482 5.11 10.64 -4.02
N GLY A 483 3.93 10.05 -3.85
CA GLY A 483 3.04 10.21 -2.70
C GLY A 483 3.58 9.48 -1.48
N ALA A 484 4.67 10.00 -0.91
CA ALA A 484 5.36 9.41 0.21
C ALA A 484 4.99 10.09 1.54
N ALA A 485 4.83 9.29 2.60
CA ALA A 485 4.76 9.81 3.96
C ALA A 485 6.08 10.46 4.35
N ARG A 486 6.02 11.50 5.21
CA ARG A 486 7.24 12.04 5.84
C ARG A 486 7.77 11.00 6.83
N SER A 487 8.97 10.51 6.61
CA SER A 487 9.63 9.59 7.54
C SER A 487 10.73 10.28 8.36
N PRO A 488 11.03 9.80 9.58
CA PRO A 488 12.20 10.26 10.33
C PRO A 488 13.52 9.96 9.60
N LEU A 489 14.51 10.86 9.72
CA LEU A 489 15.88 10.65 9.21
C LEU A 489 16.46 9.30 9.67
N ALA A 490 16.05 8.84 10.85
CA ALA A 490 16.49 7.57 11.41
C ALA A 490 16.20 6.36 10.51
N THR A 491 15.14 6.38 9.70
CA THR A 491 14.85 5.27 8.80
C THR A 491 15.74 5.29 7.55
N ARG A 492 16.13 6.48 7.10
CA ARG A 492 16.72 6.74 5.77
C ARG A 492 15.84 6.28 4.60
N ILE A 493 14.60 5.85 4.81
CA ILE A 493 13.72 5.35 3.75
C ILE A 493 12.62 6.36 3.47
N ARG A 494 12.42 6.70 2.20
CA ARG A 494 11.27 7.47 1.70
C ARG A 494 10.58 6.61 0.65
N GLN A 495 9.31 6.30 0.81
CA GLN A 495 8.63 5.41 -0.13
C GLN A 495 7.17 5.79 -0.36
N GLY A 496 6.65 5.42 -1.52
CA GLY A 496 5.26 5.64 -1.89
C GLY A 496 4.97 5.19 -3.31
N MET A 497 3.76 5.48 -3.76
CA MET A 497 3.34 5.31 -5.15
C MET A 497 3.49 6.63 -5.90
N LEU A 498 3.56 6.57 -7.23
CA LEU A 498 3.55 7.78 -8.05
C LEU A 498 2.30 8.62 -7.75
N LEU A 499 2.47 9.94 -7.60
CA LEU A 499 1.36 10.87 -7.47
C LEU A 499 0.48 10.82 -8.73
N PRO A 500 -0.85 10.72 -8.60
CA PRO A 500 -1.71 10.87 -9.76
C PRO A 500 -1.53 12.29 -10.32
N LEU A 501 -1.49 12.40 -11.65
CA LEU A 501 -1.77 13.69 -12.30
C LEU A 501 -3.21 14.02 -11.90
N SER A 502 -3.43 15.01 -11.04
CA SER A 502 -4.78 15.32 -10.56
C SER A 502 -5.70 15.55 -11.78
N PRO A 503 -6.93 15.00 -11.82
CA PRO A 503 -7.91 15.29 -12.88
C PRO A 503 -8.25 16.78 -12.98
N GLN A 504 -7.97 17.54 -11.91
CA GLN A 504 -8.14 18.99 -11.80
C GLN A 504 -6.79 19.73 -11.81
N ALA A 505 -5.66 19.02 -11.75
CA ALA A 505 -4.40 19.65 -12.09
C ALA A 505 -4.51 20.00 -13.57
N PRO A 506 -4.14 21.23 -13.95
CA PRO A 506 -3.92 21.48 -15.36
C PRO A 506 -2.97 20.38 -15.86
N PRO A 507 -3.08 19.95 -17.13
CA PRO A 507 -2.03 19.13 -17.72
C PRO A 507 -0.67 19.74 -17.35
N LEU A 508 0.41 18.96 -17.28
CA LEU A 508 1.79 19.43 -16.98
C LEU A 508 2.22 20.72 -17.72
N ARG A 509 1.42 21.15 -18.70
CA ARG A 509 1.36 22.41 -19.40
C ARG A 509 1.06 23.67 -18.56
N GLU A 510 0.50 23.65 -17.35
CA GLU A 510 0.32 24.88 -16.54
C GLU A 510 0.37 24.62 -15.01
N LEU A 511 1.22 25.34 -14.26
CA LEU A 511 1.40 25.23 -12.81
C LEU A 511 1.20 26.59 -12.14
N ASP A 512 0.35 26.67 -11.11
CA ASP A 512 0.32 27.82 -10.19
C ASP A 512 1.38 27.65 -9.09
N LEU A 513 2.33 28.58 -9.07
CA LEU A 513 3.49 28.57 -8.19
C LEU A 513 3.37 29.57 -7.04
N LEU A 514 2.35 30.43 -7.00
CA LEU A 514 2.32 31.58 -6.10
C LEU A 514 2.39 31.16 -4.61
N ALA A 515 1.64 30.11 -4.25
CA ALA A 515 1.64 29.54 -2.91
C ALA A 515 2.91 28.73 -2.59
N ARG A 516 3.66 28.30 -3.62
CA ARG A 516 4.83 27.44 -3.51
C ARG A 516 6.15 28.22 -3.39
N LEU A 517 6.20 29.46 -3.90
CA LEU A 517 7.37 30.35 -3.79
C LEU A 517 7.68 30.65 -2.32
N ALA A 518 8.94 30.58 -1.88
CA ALA A 518 9.37 31.02 -0.56
C ALA A 518 9.46 32.57 -0.49
N ILE A 519 9.28 33.16 0.69
CA ILE A 519 9.43 34.61 0.89
C ILE A 519 10.90 34.94 1.19
N GLY A 520 11.46 35.90 0.45
CA GLY A 520 12.76 36.49 0.75
C GLY A 520 12.65 37.69 1.70
N GLU A 521 13.79 38.22 2.14
CA GLU A 521 13.88 39.31 3.12
C GLU A 521 13.19 40.61 2.70
N ALA A 522 13.00 40.83 1.39
CA ALA A 522 12.32 42.00 0.82
C ALA A 522 10.86 41.72 0.43
N GLY A 523 10.29 40.58 0.82
CA GLY A 523 8.91 40.22 0.57
C GLY A 523 8.11 39.90 1.83
N ARG A 524 6.78 39.84 1.68
CA ARG A 524 5.82 39.41 2.70
C ARG A 524 4.68 38.66 2.03
N ARG A 525 4.29 37.52 2.59
CA ARG A 525 3.09 36.79 2.18
C ARG A 525 1.85 37.50 2.71
N GLU A 526 0.83 37.67 1.87
CA GLU A 526 -0.48 38.17 2.26
C GLU A 526 -1.58 37.27 1.65
N PRO A 527 -2.82 37.31 2.17
CA PRO A 527 -3.95 36.68 1.49
C PRO A 527 -4.05 37.16 0.04
N GLY A 528 -3.99 36.22 -0.90
CA GLY A 528 -4.07 36.49 -2.34
C GLY A 528 -2.78 37.01 -2.99
N GLY A 529 -1.61 36.97 -2.34
CA GLY A 529 -0.36 37.26 -3.07
C GLY A 529 0.91 37.47 -2.25
N ILE A 530 1.96 37.94 -2.93
CA ILE A 530 3.25 38.30 -2.33
C ILE A 530 3.46 39.81 -2.49
N ARG A 531 3.62 40.51 -1.37
CA ARG A 531 3.85 41.96 -1.34
C ARG A 531 5.34 42.26 -1.09
N PRO A 532 6.00 43.02 -1.96
CA PRO A 532 7.33 43.56 -1.72
C PRO A 532 7.31 44.58 -0.56
N LEU A 533 8.35 44.57 0.27
CA LEU A 533 8.50 45.50 1.38
C LEU A 533 9.13 46.82 0.88
N PRO A 534 8.42 47.96 0.97
CA PRO A 534 8.96 49.24 0.51
C PRO A 534 10.24 49.64 1.26
N GLY A 535 11.21 50.20 0.54
CA GLY A 535 12.51 50.61 1.07
C GLY A 535 13.50 49.46 1.32
N ARG A 536 13.07 48.20 1.23
CA ARG A 536 13.92 47.04 1.50
C ARG A 536 14.49 46.46 0.21
N ARG A 537 15.82 46.44 0.12
CA ARG A 537 16.56 45.77 -0.97
C ARG A 537 16.71 44.29 -0.67
N GLY A 538 16.63 43.46 -1.71
CA GLY A 538 16.81 42.01 -1.55
C GLY A 538 15.85 41.16 -2.39
N HIS A 539 15.77 39.88 -2.05
CA HIS A 539 14.81 38.93 -2.63
C HIS A 539 13.41 39.20 -2.11
N VAL A 540 12.47 39.39 -3.03
CA VAL A 540 11.04 39.42 -2.71
C VAL A 540 10.55 37.99 -2.49
N PHE A 541 10.90 37.07 -3.40
CA PHE A 541 10.63 35.65 -3.30
C PHE A 541 11.67 34.83 -4.07
N TYR A 542 11.72 33.53 -3.77
CA TYR A 542 12.58 32.55 -4.45
C TYR A 542 11.94 31.14 -4.44
N GLY A 543 12.54 30.16 -5.10
CA GLY A 543 11.98 28.79 -5.24
C GLY A 543 11.00 28.66 -6.43
N PRO A 544 10.16 27.62 -6.50
CA PRO A 544 10.00 26.53 -5.54
C PRO A 544 10.92 25.32 -5.80
N TYR A 545 11.99 25.45 -6.61
CA TYR A 545 12.97 24.40 -6.90
C TYR A 545 12.41 23.20 -7.69
N LEU A 546 11.82 23.48 -8.85
CA LEU A 546 11.07 22.51 -9.66
C LEU A 546 11.97 21.55 -10.43
N ASP A 547 11.60 20.28 -10.49
CA ASP A 547 12.08 19.32 -11.48
C ASP A 547 11.16 19.31 -12.72
N LEU A 548 11.56 20.03 -13.77
CA LEU A 548 10.80 20.15 -15.01
C LEU A 548 11.35 19.20 -16.09
N PRO A 549 10.50 18.55 -16.90
CA PRO A 549 10.98 17.84 -18.08
C PRO A 549 11.63 18.80 -19.09
N PRO A 550 12.52 18.28 -19.96
CA PRO A 550 13.15 19.04 -21.04
C PRO A 550 12.12 19.73 -21.92
N GLY A 551 12.48 20.90 -22.44
CA GLY A 551 11.63 21.68 -23.33
C GLY A 551 11.57 23.16 -22.97
N ARG A 552 10.76 23.90 -23.74
CA ARG A 552 10.55 25.33 -23.52
C ARG A 552 9.42 25.57 -22.53
N TRP A 553 9.66 26.46 -21.58
CA TRP A 553 8.67 26.87 -20.60
C TRP A 553 8.58 28.38 -20.52
N ARG A 554 7.43 28.87 -20.07
CA ARG A 554 7.14 30.28 -19.87
C ARG A 554 6.64 30.50 -18.44
N PHE A 555 7.39 31.29 -17.69
CA PHE A 555 6.99 31.77 -16.37
C PHE A 555 6.36 33.16 -16.47
N GLU A 556 5.15 33.31 -15.94
CA GLU A 556 4.33 34.53 -15.99
C GLU A 556 3.98 34.98 -14.57
N LEU A 557 4.31 36.23 -14.25
CA LEU A 557 3.88 36.91 -13.03
C LEU A 557 2.87 38.01 -13.36
N GLN A 558 1.84 38.15 -12.55
CA GLN A 558 0.95 39.31 -12.57
C GLN A 558 1.22 40.20 -11.38
N PHE A 559 1.43 41.49 -11.65
CA PHE A 559 1.70 42.51 -10.63
C PHE A 559 0.56 43.53 -10.57
N GLU A 560 0.05 43.79 -9.39
CA GLU A 560 -0.97 44.80 -9.11
C GLU A 560 -0.31 45.98 -8.39
N PRO A 561 -0.09 47.13 -9.05
CA PRO A 561 0.50 48.29 -8.39
C PRO A 561 -0.45 48.90 -7.35
N ASP A 562 0.10 49.45 -6.28
CA ASP A 562 -0.69 50.23 -5.31
C ASP A 562 -1.22 51.52 -6.00
N ARG A 563 -2.48 51.89 -5.75
CA ARG A 563 -3.09 53.08 -6.37
C ARG A 563 -2.38 54.37 -5.92
N GLY A 564 -2.06 55.26 -6.87
CA GLY A 564 -1.65 56.64 -6.59
C GLY A 564 -0.16 56.90 -6.31
N LEU A 565 0.74 55.95 -6.61
CA LEU A 565 2.19 56.13 -6.42
C LEU A 565 2.94 56.13 -7.77
N PRO A 566 3.98 56.99 -7.93
CA PRO A 566 4.78 57.03 -9.15
C PRO A 566 5.61 55.74 -9.35
N HIS A 567 5.93 55.48 -10.63
CA HIS A 567 6.33 54.19 -11.18
C HIS A 567 7.33 53.38 -10.33
N PRO A 568 7.07 52.07 -10.12
CA PRO A 568 7.96 51.22 -9.35
C PRO A 568 9.29 50.98 -10.09
N GLY A 569 10.39 51.04 -9.36
CA GLY A 569 11.75 50.84 -9.88
C GLY A 569 11.98 49.43 -10.47
N PRO A 570 13.10 49.22 -11.17
CA PRO A 570 13.38 47.95 -11.84
C PRO A 570 13.39 46.76 -10.88
N VAL A 571 12.86 45.64 -11.34
CA VAL A 571 12.99 44.33 -10.68
C VAL A 571 13.86 43.41 -11.53
N LYS A 572 14.61 42.52 -10.88
CA LYS A 572 15.36 41.45 -11.56
C LYS A 572 14.64 40.14 -11.33
N LEU A 573 14.14 39.51 -12.38
CA LEU A 573 13.60 38.16 -12.34
C LEU A 573 14.61 37.21 -12.97
N VAL A 574 14.95 36.14 -12.28
CA VAL A 574 15.91 35.15 -12.72
C VAL A 574 15.30 33.76 -12.56
N ALA A 575 15.39 32.95 -13.59
CA ALA A 575 15.22 31.51 -13.51
C ALA A 575 16.61 30.88 -13.45
N GLN A 576 16.94 30.25 -12.34
CA GLN A 576 18.26 29.69 -12.09
C GLN A 576 18.14 28.32 -11.46
N SER A 577 19.20 27.55 -11.58
CA SER A 577 19.44 26.35 -10.80
C SER A 577 20.79 26.50 -10.11
N ARG A 578 21.20 25.47 -9.35
CA ARG A 578 22.57 25.41 -8.82
C ARG A 578 23.64 25.35 -9.93
N ALA A 579 23.29 24.94 -11.14
CA ALA A 579 24.21 24.88 -12.29
C ALA A 579 24.44 26.25 -12.94
N GLY A 580 23.60 27.24 -12.64
CA GLY A 580 23.70 28.58 -13.21
C GLY A 580 22.35 29.20 -13.54
N VAL A 581 22.39 30.37 -14.18
CA VAL A 581 21.21 31.10 -14.62
C VAL A 581 20.77 30.58 -15.98
N LEU A 582 19.54 30.07 -16.08
CA LEU A 582 18.96 29.62 -17.36
C LEU A 582 18.38 30.80 -18.14
N ALA A 583 17.74 31.73 -17.45
CA ALA A 583 17.26 32.97 -18.03
C ALA A 583 17.18 34.07 -16.97
N GLY A 584 17.37 35.31 -17.39
CA GLY A 584 17.24 36.46 -16.49
C GLY A 584 16.72 37.66 -17.24
N ARG A 585 15.90 38.46 -16.58
CA ARG A 585 15.34 39.69 -17.13
C ARG A 585 15.28 40.77 -16.06
N VAL A 586 15.80 41.95 -16.39
CA VAL A 586 15.54 43.17 -15.63
C VAL A 586 14.31 43.83 -16.25
N VAL A 587 13.32 44.17 -15.42
CA VAL A 587 12.02 44.64 -15.88
C VAL A 587 11.72 45.98 -15.26
N LEU A 588 11.53 46.99 -16.12
CA LEU A 588 10.95 48.27 -15.75
C LEU A 588 9.43 48.15 -15.80
N LEU A 589 8.81 48.20 -14.63
CA LEU A 589 7.36 47.98 -14.49
C LEU A 589 6.52 49.09 -15.15
N SER A 590 7.10 50.27 -15.37
CA SER A 590 6.49 51.37 -16.12
C SER A 590 6.22 51.05 -17.60
N GLY A 591 6.92 50.06 -18.17
CA GLY A 591 6.79 49.67 -19.58
C GLY A 591 6.03 48.37 -19.83
N LEU A 592 5.39 47.79 -18.80
CA LEU A 592 4.71 46.50 -18.94
C LEU A 592 3.29 46.65 -19.48
N VAL A 593 3.00 45.93 -20.57
CA VAL A 593 1.63 45.74 -21.07
C VAL A 593 0.87 44.85 -20.08
N ALA A 594 -0.27 45.33 -19.58
CA ALA A 594 -1.15 44.64 -18.63
C ALA A 594 -0.49 44.21 -17.29
N HIS A 595 0.60 44.85 -16.88
CA HIS A 595 1.35 44.55 -15.64
C HIS A 595 1.80 43.08 -15.49
N ARG A 596 2.13 42.44 -16.62
CA ARG A 596 2.62 41.06 -16.65
C ARG A 596 4.12 41.00 -16.87
N ILE A 597 4.81 40.16 -16.10
CA ILE A 597 6.22 39.83 -16.31
C ILE A 597 6.29 38.43 -16.89
N VAL A 598 6.98 38.28 -18.02
CA VAL A 598 7.17 36.99 -18.68
C VAL A 598 8.65 36.69 -18.80
N LEU A 599 9.02 35.45 -18.45
CA LEU A 599 10.36 34.88 -18.61
C LEU A 599 10.24 33.52 -19.28
N ASP A 600 10.78 33.41 -20.49
CA ASP A 600 10.87 32.13 -21.20
C ASP A 600 12.20 31.45 -20.84
N ILE A 601 12.15 30.14 -20.63
CA ILE A 601 13.27 29.29 -20.25
C ILE A 601 13.30 28.05 -21.14
N THR A 602 14.49 27.53 -21.39
CA THR A 602 14.67 26.22 -22.03
C THR A 602 15.32 25.30 -21.02
N VAL A 603 14.64 24.22 -20.67
CA VAL A 603 15.20 23.14 -19.85
C VAL A 603 15.88 22.16 -20.82
N PRO A 604 17.20 21.98 -20.76
CA PRO A 604 17.93 21.07 -21.63
C PRO A 604 17.53 19.61 -21.39
N ASP A 605 17.76 18.76 -22.38
CA ASP A 605 17.64 17.32 -22.22
C ASP A 605 18.84 16.77 -21.44
N ASP A 606 18.59 15.87 -20.50
CA ASP A 606 19.61 15.33 -19.59
C ASP A 606 20.52 14.30 -20.31
N GLY A 607 20.31 14.03 -21.62
CA GLY A 607 20.92 12.89 -22.33
C GLY A 607 21.21 13.04 -23.84
N SER A 608 21.34 14.25 -24.40
CA SER A 608 21.81 14.40 -25.80
C SER A 608 23.32 14.64 -25.86
N ASP A 609 24.04 13.83 -26.65
CA ASP A 609 25.46 14.02 -27.02
C ASP A 609 25.73 15.32 -27.81
N ASP A 610 24.70 16.11 -28.17
CA ASP A 610 24.80 17.35 -28.95
C ASP A 610 24.88 18.64 -28.10
N GLY A 611 25.29 18.54 -26.83
CA GLY A 611 25.73 19.73 -26.08
C GLY A 611 27.07 20.24 -26.62
N PRO A 612 27.38 21.56 -26.57
CA PRO A 612 28.72 22.03 -26.94
C PRO A 612 29.77 21.21 -26.17
N GLU A 613 30.81 20.74 -26.88
CA GLU A 613 31.78 19.67 -26.55
C GLU A 613 32.48 19.72 -25.17
N ASP A 614 32.12 20.62 -24.26
CA ASP A 614 32.77 20.82 -22.96
C ASP A 614 31.85 20.63 -21.72
N TRP A 615 30.66 20.00 -21.83
CA TRP A 615 29.76 19.85 -20.67
C TRP A 615 29.50 18.37 -20.24
N PRO A 616 30.24 17.83 -19.25
CA PRO A 616 30.01 16.48 -18.74
C PRO A 616 28.78 16.41 -17.82
N GLY A 617 27.62 16.01 -18.37
CA GLY A 617 26.38 15.66 -17.66
C GLY A 617 25.80 16.77 -16.79
N ALA A 618 24.70 17.39 -17.20
CA ALA A 618 24.05 18.42 -16.40
C ALA A 618 23.47 17.82 -15.09
N PRO A 619 23.67 18.45 -13.92
CA PRO A 619 23.01 18.02 -12.68
C PRO A 619 21.49 18.23 -12.78
N PRO A 620 20.69 17.63 -11.88
CA PRO A 620 19.28 17.97 -11.69
C PRO A 620 19.09 19.50 -11.65
N LEU A 621 18.46 20.05 -12.69
CA LEU A 621 18.09 21.46 -12.74
C LEU A 621 16.86 21.68 -11.85
N LEU A 622 17.05 21.61 -10.53
CA LEU A 622 16.04 22.12 -9.60
C LEU A 622 15.92 23.62 -9.83
N LEU A 623 14.90 23.99 -10.60
CA LEU A 623 14.72 25.33 -11.11
C LEU A 623 14.04 26.19 -10.05
N GLU A 624 14.71 27.26 -9.65
CA GLU A 624 14.12 28.33 -8.85
C GLU A 624 13.92 29.60 -9.65
N PHE A 625 12.87 30.33 -9.30
CA PHE A 625 12.58 31.67 -9.80
C PHE A 625 12.84 32.67 -8.68
N VAL A 626 13.82 33.53 -8.88
CA VAL A 626 14.24 34.55 -7.91
C VAL A 626 13.83 35.92 -8.44
N LEU A 627 13.04 36.65 -7.65
CA LEU A 627 12.72 38.04 -7.91
C LEU A 627 13.42 38.95 -6.90
N SER A 628 14.32 39.79 -7.38
CA SER A 628 15.03 40.80 -6.57
C SER A 628 14.46 42.20 -6.81
N SER A 629 14.33 42.98 -5.74
CA SER A 629 13.89 44.38 -5.74
C SER A 629 14.96 45.29 -5.15
N ILE A 630 15.08 46.50 -5.68
CA ILE A 630 15.92 47.56 -5.13
C ILE A 630 15.20 48.45 -4.10
N GLY A 631 14.02 48.03 -3.63
CA GLY A 631 13.25 48.68 -2.55
C GLY A 631 12.21 49.70 -3.03
N TRP A 632 12.07 49.94 -4.33
CA TRP A 632 11.13 50.94 -4.88
C TRP A 632 9.81 50.32 -5.36
N LEU A 633 9.59 49.04 -5.09
CA LEU A 633 8.46 48.29 -5.58
C LEU A 633 7.24 48.43 -4.64
N ARG A 634 6.12 48.93 -5.18
CA ARG A 634 4.86 49.19 -4.44
C ARG A 634 3.70 48.49 -5.15
N GLY A 635 3.13 47.47 -4.53
CA GLY A 635 2.07 46.64 -5.11
C GLY A 635 2.15 45.20 -4.65
N ARG A 636 1.48 44.28 -5.34
CA ARG A 636 1.40 42.86 -4.97
C ARG A 636 1.50 41.97 -6.19
N PHE A 637 2.22 40.86 -6.08
CA PHE A 637 2.17 39.77 -7.05
C PHE A 637 1.00 38.85 -6.73
N THR A 638 0.05 38.71 -7.66
CA THR A 638 -1.21 37.96 -7.45
C THR A 638 -1.30 36.68 -8.26
N VAL A 639 -0.41 36.50 -9.24
CA VAL A 639 -0.33 35.29 -10.05
C VAL A 639 1.14 34.96 -10.28
N ALA A 640 1.49 33.68 -10.18
CA ALA A 640 2.76 33.13 -10.64
C ALA A 640 2.48 31.82 -11.35
N ARG A 641 2.51 31.81 -12.68
CA ARG A 641 2.17 30.64 -13.50
C ARG A 641 3.35 30.19 -14.32
N LEU A 642 3.55 28.88 -14.41
CA LEU A 642 4.56 28.29 -15.27
C LEU A 642 3.89 27.36 -16.27
N ARG A 643 4.14 27.56 -17.57
CA ARG A 643 3.54 26.74 -18.63
C ARG A 643 4.58 26.17 -19.57
N MET A 644 4.38 24.93 -20.02
CA MET A 644 5.18 24.37 -21.11
C MET A 644 4.71 25.01 -22.41
N MET A 645 5.65 25.45 -23.25
CA MET A 645 5.37 25.98 -24.57
C MET A 645 5.42 24.82 -25.55
N ASP A 646 4.26 24.36 -26.02
CA ASP A 646 4.16 23.35 -27.08
C ASP A 646 4.95 23.83 -28.31
N GLY A 647 5.87 22.99 -28.80
CA GLY A 647 6.48 23.12 -30.12
C GLY A 647 6.11 21.89 -30.94
N GLU A 648 5.75 22.10 -32.20
CA GLU A 648 5.95 21.06 -33.21
C GLU A 648 7.36 20.46 -33.08
N PRO A 649 7.51 19.15 -33.29
CA PRO A 649 8.80 18.48 -33.10
C PRO A 649 9.87 19.15 -33.98
N GLY A 650 10.92 19.62 -33.33
CA GLY A 650 12.19 19.97 -33.97
C GLY A 650 13.09 18.76 -34.04
#